data_AF-A0AA48HIZ1-F1
#
_entry.id   AF-A0AA48HIZ1-F1
#
_cell.length_a   1.000
_cell.length_b   1.000
_cell.length_c   1.000
_cell.angle_alpha   90.00
_cell.angle_beta   90.00
_cell.angle_gamma   90.00
#
_symmetry.space_group_name_H-M   'P 1'
#
loop_
_entity.id
_entity.type
_entity.pdbx_description
1 polymer ?
#
loop_
_entity_poly.entity_id
_entity_poly.type
_entity_poly.pdbx_seq_one_letter_code
_entity_poly.pdbx_strand_id
1 'polypeptide(L)'
;MLFGLDGVEIGLVIVFLTLFAAILTGFPVAFAIAGAGVISFAIIAALDSAGLLIHQAIDTGSAEYRALVADGVIRDAISVFRYPELPRIEEPVFPGGWEQALERNISFIVNRMNERVIAGQSIETLLAVLMFVMMGIVLERSKIAEDLLTTMARVFGPLPGGLAVSIVIVGAFLAASTGIVGATVVTMGLLALPTMLRNNYSPELATGVIAASGTLGQIIPPSIVIVLLGTLVGDLYATGQETRAVLAGCTDALTFLGAPAVLSVGTLFQAALLPGLFLAFLYGAYAFGFALLRPASAPPVVMEGGGGEPVTRKEALTWYLFAPVGLIFAVVLAASGGIVGSQSITVSDYAENDSSGILRTNVSEQCQASMIDLHGQDRWDESVAARAAMADAGQTGEAVLLTEEELVAARAAALENAPPIGAGVAVVFTLLSLVLILARGVSPSSNPAPLIAGGMGVILALIADILFISPLSSSGSTFLILAIPFFLTLYGCRVAMGRLSQNDLLRVVFPPLVLIVAVLGSILGGITNPTPAAALGAAGAIMLAAYRKLKEENGKSKIVIWASFALVIMILFGVNFDLRITRSDVPLQDWIAYIIAQGAYHFAFFGLLFSCWVLFRSNILAPVVRETAKVTSMVFTILIGSQLLNLVLISFGGEHHIQAFLRSFDNEMIVFLVVMLILFILGFVLDFLEIIYIVVPIVGPVIYGGTLDPAWVTIMIAVNLQTSFLTPPFGFALFYLRGVAPKSVTTGHIYRGVIPFVGIQVIGLGLLWLFPGIVTILPRLLG
;
A
#
# COMPACT_ATOMS: atom_id res chain seq x y z
N MET A 1 -20.10 40.52 15.09
CA MET A 1 -18.71 40.01 15.05
C MET A 1 -18.10 40.00 16.44
N LEU A 2 -17.77 38.82 16.98
CA LEU A 2 -16.99 38.68 18.20
C LEU A 2 -15.49 38.69 17.82
N PHE A 3 -14.67 39.50 18.48
CA PHE A 3 -13.21 39.62 18.23
C PHE A 3 -12.77 39.99 16.79
N GLY A 4 -13.69 40.48 15.94
CA GLY A 4 -13.40 40.82 14.55
C GLY A 4 -13.29 39.62 13.60
N LEU A 5 -13.69 38.44 14.07
CA LEU A 5 -13.71 37.19 13.29
C LEU A 5 -15.12 36.92 12.77
N ASP A 6 -15.19 36.22 11.64
CA ASP A 6 -16.43 35.75 11.04
C ASP A 6 -17.06 34.65 11.92
N GLY A 7 -18.40 34.53 11.90
CA GLY A 7 -19.12 33.53 12.68
C GLY A 7 -18.66 32.10 12.38
N VAL A 8 -18.27 31.83 11.14
CA VAL A 8 -17.72 30.53 10.70
C VAL A 8 -16.31 30.29 11.25
N GLU A 9 -15.45 31.32 11.28
CA GLU A 9 -14.10 31.23 11.85
C GLU A 9 -14.16 30.93 13.36
N ILE A 10 -15.05 31.59 14.09
CA ILE A 10 -15.28 31.33 15.51
C ILE A 10 -15.82 29.90 15.70
N GLY A 11 -16.72 29.45 14.82
CA GLY A 11 -17.19 28.06 14.80
C GLY A 11 -16.05 27.05 14.63
N LEU A 12 -15.13 27.29 13.68
CA LEU A 12 -13.93 26.46 13.48
C LEU A 12 -13.02 26.45 14.73
N VAL A 13 -12.81 27.60 15.36
CA VAL A 13 -12.02 27.70 16.60
C VAL A 13 -12.69 26.93 17.73
N ILE A 14 -14.01 27.03 17.89
CA ILE A 14 -14.75 26.26 18.91
C ILE A 14 -14.56 24.77 18.67
N VAL A 15 -14.77 24.29 17.44
CA VAL A 15 -14.59 22.87 17.08
C VAL A 15 -13.16 22.40 17.38
N PHE A 16 -12.15 23.20 17.00
CA PHE A 16 -10.76 22.86 17.22
C PHE A 16 -10.42 22.82 18.72
N LEU A 17 -10.89 23.80 19.50
CA LEU A 17 -10.65 23.87 20.94
C LEU A 17 -11.36 22.75 21.71
N THR A 18 -12.60 22.40 21.35
CA THR A 18 -13.32 21.29 21.99
C THR A 18 -12.66 19.95 21.67
N LEU A 19 -12.24 19.74 20.42
CA LEU A 19 -11.49 18.56 20.01
C LEU A 19 -10.16 18.46 20.76
N PHE A 20 -9.38 19.54 20.78
CA PHE A 20 -8.08 19.59 21.44
C PHE A 20 -8.21 19.37 22.95
N ALA A 21 -9.16 20.04 23.60
CA ALA A 21 -9.43 19.84 25.02
C ALA A 21 -9.83 18.39 25.33
N ALA A 22 -10.72 17.80 24.53
CA ALA A 22 -11.16 16.42 24.70
C ALA A 22 -9.99 15.43 24.57
N ILE A 23 -9.11 15.60 23.59
CA ILE A 23 -7.93 14.75 23.39
C ILE A 23 -6.94 14.90 24.56
N LEU A 24 -6.68 16.14 25.01
CA LEU A 24 -5.78 16.40 26.14
C LEU A 24 -6.25 15.81 27.46
N THR A 25 -7.56 15.56 27.63
CA THR A 25 -8.06 14.87 28.84
C THR A 25 -7.63 13.40 28.93
N GLY A 26 -7.04 12.84 27.87
CA GLY A 26 -6.66 11.42 27.80
C GLY A 26 -7.84 10.48 27.55
N PHE A 27 -9.01 11.03 27.19
CA PHE A 27 -10.16 10.23 26.78
C PHE A 27 -9.86 9.51 25.46
N PRO A 28 -10.35 8.28 25.24
CA PRO A 28 -10.08 7.59 23.97
C PRO A 28 -10.59 8.43 22.80
N VAL A 29 -9.70 8.68 21.83
CA VAL A 29 -9.88 9.75 20.84
C VAL A 29 -11.15 9.56 20.00
N ALA A 30 -11.53 8.32 19.71
CA ALA A 30 -12.76 8.00 19.01
C ALA A 30 -14.02 8.63 19.65
N PHE A 31 -14.08 8.62 20.99
CA PHE A 31 -15.16 9.26 21.75
C PHE A 31 -14.93 10.76 21.91
N ALA A 32 -13.67 11.19 22.01
CA ALA A 32 -13.32 12.61 22.05
C ALA A 32 -13.80 13.34 20.78
N ILE A 33 -13.64 12.74 19.60
CA ILE A 33 -14.08 13.29 18.32
C ILE A 33 -15.62 13.43 18.27
N ALA A 34 -16.34 12.35 18.59
CA ALA A 34 -17.80 12.35 18.61
C ALA A 34 -18.35 13.37 19.63
N GLY A 35 -17.80 13.37 20.85
CA GLY A 35 -18.16 14.29 21.91
C GLY A 35 -17.83 15.74 21.55
N ALA A 36 -16.67 15.99 20.94
CA ALA A 36 -16.28 17.32 20.48
C ALA A 36 -17.27 17.85 19.45
N GLY A 37 -17.72 17.03 18.49
CA GLY A 37 -18.73 17.41 17.51
C GLY A 37 -20.07 17.79 18.13
N VAL A 38 -20.57 16.98 19.09
CA VAL A 38 -21.83 17.28 19.79
C VAL A 38 -21.71 18.55 20.63
N ILE A 39 -20.63 18.69 21.40
CA ILE A 39 -20.41 19.84 22.27
C ILE A 39 -20.21 21.11 21.43
N SER A 40 -19.39 21.06 20.37
CA SER A 40 -19.18 22.21 19.51
C SER A 40 -20.48 22.62 18.82
N PHE A 41 -21.28 21.67 18.31
CA PHE A 41 -22.57 21.98 17.71
C PHE A 41 -23.49 22.68 18.70
N ALA A 42 -23.59 22.18 19.94
CA ALA A 42 -24.42 22.79 20.98
C ALA A 42 -23.95 24.22 21.34
N ILE A 43 -22.64 24.44 21.45
CA ILE A 43 -22.07 25.77 21.72
C ILE A 43 -22.36 26.72 20.55
N ILE A 44 -22.12 26.29 19.31
CA ILE A 44 -22.34 27.10 18.11
C ILE A 44 -23.84 27.42 17.97
N ALA A 45 -24.73 26.45 18.16
CA ALA A 45 -26.19 26.65 18.12
C ALA A 45 -26.67 27.63 19.21
N ALA A 46 -26.12 27.55 20.43
CA ALA A 46 -26.44 28.47 21.50
C ALA A 46 -25.96 29.91 21.20
N LEU A 47 -24.79 30.06 20.57
CA LEU A 47 -24.26 31.38 20.21
C LEU A 47 -24.97 31.98 18.97
N ASP A 48 -25.32 31.15 17.98
CA ASP A 48 -26.09 31.55 16.79
C ASP A 48 -27.52 31.98 17.17
N SER A 49 -28.22 31.20 18.01
CA SER A 49 -29.54 31.58 18.53
C SER A 49 -29.54 32.83 19.41
N ALA A 50 -28.40 33.14 20.05
CA ALA A 50 -28.19 34.39 20.77
C ALA A 50 -27.85 35.58 19.84
N GLY A 51 -27.74 35.37 18.53
CA GLY A 51 -27.34 36.40 17.55
C GLY A 51 -25.87 36.81 17.67
N LEU A 52 -25.04 36.01 18.34
CA LEU A 52 -23.62 36.33 18.60
C LEU A 52 -22.69 35.83 17.49
N LEU A 53 -23.13 34.83 16.71
CA LEU A 53 -22.45 34.33 15.53
C LEU A 53 -23.18 34.83 14.28
N ILE A 54 -22.47 35.60 13.46
CA ILE A 54 -22.98 36.15 12.19
C ILE A 54 -21.95 35.82 11.12
N HIS A 55 -22.40 35.24 10.01
CA HIS A 55 -21.59 34.96 8.83
C HIS A 55 -21.64 36.12 7.85
N GLN A 56 -20.49 36.55 7.34
CA GLN A 56 -20.41 37.53 6.25
C GLN A 56 -20.31 36.82 4.89
N ALA A 57 -21.46 36.61 4.25
CA ALA A 57 -21.53 36.04 2.91
C ALA A 57 -21.36 37.15 1.85
N ILE A 58 -20.90 36.77 0.65
CA ILE A 58 -20.83 37.69 -0.50
C ILE A 58 -22.26 37.99 -0.97
N ASP A 59 -22.58 39.26 -1.22
CA ASP A 59 -23.83 39.66 -1.84
C ASP A 59 -23.85 39.24 -3.31
N THR A 60 -24.45 38.08 -3.59
CA THR A 60 -24.61 37.55 -4.95
C THR A 60 -25.58 38.38 -5.82
N GLY A 61 -26.37 39.28 -5.22
CA GLY A 61 -27.25 40.22 -5.92
C GLY A 61 -26.58 41.52 -6.34
N SER A 62 -25.38 41.79 -5.83
CA SER A 62 -24.62 43.01 -6.10
C SER A 62 -24.29 43.20 -7.59
N ALA A 63 -24.08 44.44 -8.02
CA ALA A 63 -23.69 44.73 -9.40
C ALA A 63 -22.26 44.25 -9.67
N GLU A 64 -21.41 44.31 -8.65
CA GLU A 64 -20.01 43.91 -8.63
C GLU A 64 -19.86 42.39 -8.77
N TYR A 65 -20.66 41.60 -8.05
CA TYR A 65 -20.68 40.14 -8.23
C TYR A 65 -21.16 39.75 -9.64
N ARG A 66 -22.22 40.40 -10.14
CA ARG A 66 -22.73 40.16 -11.49
C ARG A 66 -21.73 40.57 -12.57
N ALA A 67 -20.93 41.61 -12.34
CA ALA A 67 -19.86 42.02 -13.24
C ALA A 67 -18.77 40.93 -13.33
N LEU A 68 -18.31 40.38 -12.20
CA LEU A 68 -17.34 39.28 -12.20
C LEU A 68 -17.86 38.03 -12.92
N VAL A 69 -19.13 37.67 -12.70
CA VAL A 69 -19.76 36.54 -13.40
C VAL A 69 -19.90 36.83 -14.91
N ALA A 70 -20.20 38.08 -15.28
CA ALA A 70 -20.29 38.51 -16.69
C ALA A 70 -18.92 38.52 -17.40
N ASP A 71 -17.84 38.80 -16.66
CA ASP A 71 -16.46 38.70 -17.13
C ASP A 71 -15.97 37.24 -17.26
N GLY A 72 -16.85 36.27 -17.00
CA GLY A 72 -16.58 34.84 -17.17
C GLY A 72 -15.93 34.17 -15.96
N VAL A 73 -15.87 34.85 -14.79
CA VAL A 73 -15.37 34.24 -13.57
C VAL A 73 -16.38 33.20 -13.06
N ILE A 74 -15.91 31.96 -12.91
CA ILE A 74 -16.72 30.85 -12.38
C ILE A 74 -17.15 31.17 -10.94
N ARG A 75 -18.43 30.96 -10.62
CA ARG A 75 -19.01 31.29 -9.31
C ARG A 75 -18.24 30.69 -8.14
N ASP A 76 -17.76 29.45 -8.28
CA ASP A 76 -16.99 28.74 -7.25
C ASP A 76 -15.58 29.29 -7.04
N ALA A 77 -15.07 30.09 -7.97
CA ALA A 77 -13.79 30.80 -7.84
C ALA A 77 -13.95 32.18 -7.18
N ILE A 78 -15.18 32.66 -7.00
CA ILE A 78 -15.48 33.93 -6.32
C ILE A 78 -15.58 33.65 -4.83
N SER A 79 -14.56 34.08 -4.08
CA SER A 79 -14.51 33.92 -2.62
C SER A 79 -14.11 35.23 -1.94
N VAL A 80 -14.45 35.33 -0.65
CA VAL A 80 -14.12 36.49 0.19
C VAL A 80 -12.62 36.72 0.26
N PHE A 81 -11.83 35.65 0.14
CA PHE A 81 -10.37 35.70 0.15
C PHE A 81 -9.76 36.23 -1.14
N ARG A 82 -10.38 35.92 -2.29
CA ARG A 82 -9.87 36.34 -3.60
C ARG A 82 -10.34 37.73 -4.00
N TYR A 83 -11.57 38.08 -3.63
CA TYR A 83 -12.19 39.37 -3.94
C TYR A 83 -12.71 40.04 -2.64
N PRO A 84 -11.81 40.54 -1.79
CA PRO A 84 -12.18 41.10 -0.49
C PRO A 84 -13.07 42.35 -0.60
N GLU A 85 -13.00 43.06 -1.72
CA GLU A 85 -13.76 44.27 -2.06
C GLU A 85 -15.23 44.05 -2.40
N LEU A 86 -15.70 42.80 -2.55
CA LEU A 86 -17.10 42.53 -2.86
C LEU A 86 -18.03 42.93 -1.68
N PRO A 87 -19.22 43.50 -1.97
CA PRO A 87 -20.21 43.79 -0.95
C PRO A 87 -20.62 42.51 -0.20
N ARG A 88 -20.82 42.64 1.12
CA ARG A 88 -21.12 41.51 2.02
C ARG A 88 -22.47 41.69 2.69
N ILE A 89 -23.18 40.59 2.87
CA ILE A 89 -24.42 40.50 3.63
C ILE A 89 -24.19 39.68 4.90
N GLU A 90 -24.86 40.10 5.97
CA GLU A 90 -24.84 39.41 7.25
C GLU A 90 -25.94 38.34 7.27
N GLU A 91 -25.54 37.08 7.41
CA GLU A 91 -26.44 35.92 7.49
C GLU A 91 -26.20 35.15 8.80
N PRO A 92 -27.22 34.47 9.34
CA PRO A 92 -27.02 33.54 10.45
C PRO A 92 -26.10 32.39 10.01
N VAL A 93 -25.32 31.86 10.95
CA VAL A 93 -24.36 30.79 10.66
C VAL A 93 -25.07 29.46 10.33
N PHE A 94 -26.28 29.26 10.86
CA PHE A 94 -27.18 28.19 10.43
C PHE A 94 -28.33 28.74 9.58
N PRO A 95 -28.28 28.56 8.24
CA PRO A 95 -29.38 28.94 7.37
C PRO A 95 -30.66 28.18 7.75
N GLY A 96 -31.72 28.90 8.11
CA GLY A 96 -33.00 28.30 8.55
C GLY A 96 -33.04 27.82 10.00
N GLY A 97 -32.02 28.13 10.81
CA GLY A 97 -31.97 27.81 12.24
C GLY A 97 -31.24 26.50 12.57
N TRP A 98 -30.85 26.36 13.84
CA TRP A 98 -30.08 25.20 14.31
C TRP A 98 -30.91 23.90 14.30
N GLU A 99 -32.25 23.99 14.40
CA GLU A 99 -33.15 22.84 14.35
C GLU A 99 -33.10 22.15 12.99
N GLN A 100 -33.14 22.94 11.90
CA GLN A 100 -33.04 22.41 10.54
C GLN A 100 -31.64 21.82 10.29
N ALA A 101 -30.60 22.47 10.81
CA ALA A 101 -29.24 21.94 10.76
C ALA A 101 -29.11 20.60 11.50
N LEU A 102 -29.74 20.47 12.67
CA LEU A 102 -29.77 19.23 13.45
C LEU A 102 -30.49 18.10 12.71
N GLU A 103 -31.68 18.37 12.16
CA GLU A 103 -32.46 17.38 11.42
C GLU A 103 -31.70 16.88 10.18
N ARG A 104 -31.11 17.82 9.42
CA ARG A 104 -30.24 17.52 8.27
C ARG A 104 -29.04 16.69 8.69
N ASN A 105 -28.37 17.05 9.78
CA ASN A 105 -27.23 16.30 10.30
C ASN A 105 -27.63 14.89 10.71
N ILE A 106 -28.72 14.69 11.45
CA ILE A 106 -29.19 13.36 11.85
C ILE A 106 -29.48 12.49 10.62
N SER A 107 -30.18 13.03 9.61
CA SER A 107 -30.46 12.31 8.36
C SER A 107 -29.17 11.91 7.63
N PHE A 108 -28.22 12.84 7.49
CA PHE A 108 -26.93 12.55 6.86
C PHE A 108 -26.07 11.58 7.67
N ILE A 109 -26.12 11.61 8.99
CA ILE A 109 -25.42 10.65 9.85
C ILE A 109 -25.93 9.24 9.55
N VAL A 110 -27.26 9.05 9.53
CA VAL A 110 -27.85 7.72 9.26
C VAL A 110 -27.45 7.22 7.86
N ASN A 111 -27.54 8.08 6.84
CA ASN A 111 -27.18 7.72 5.48
C ASN A 111 -25.68 7.43 5.34
N ARG A 112 -24.80 8.32 5.85
CA ARG A 112 -23.34 8.11 5.81
C ARG A 112 -22.90 6.90 6.62
N MET A 113 -23.54 6.60 7.75
CA MET A 113 -23.25 5.38 8.51
C MET A 113 -23.66 4.14 7.71
N ASN A 114 -24.81 4.17 7.04
CA ASN A 114 -25.21 3.06 6.18
C ASN A 114 -24.23 2.86 5.02
N GLU A 115 -23.87 3.94 4.31
CA GLU A 115 -22.97 3.90 3.15
C GLU A 115 -21.51 3.60 3.51
N ARG A 116 -20.97 4.15 4.60
CA ARG A 116 -19.53 4.05 4.91
C ARG A 116 -19.19 3.03 5.99
N VAL A 117 -20.16 2.52 6.75
CA VAL A 117 -19.88 1.63 7.89
C VAL A 117 -20.62 0.29 7.78
N ILE A 118 -21.88 0.27 7.32
CA ILE A 118 -22.74 -0.93 7.40
C ILE A 118 -22.89 -1.67 6.06
N ALA A 119 -22.97 -0.96 4.92
CA ALA A 119 -23.34 -1.57 3.65
C ALA A 119 -22.57 -1.10 2.40
N GLY A 120 -21.47 -0.34 2.52
CA GLY A 120 -20.75 0.16 1.33
C GLY A 120 -19.32 -0.34 1.13
N GLN A 121 -18.71 0.17 0.07
CA GLN A 121 -17.41 -0.25 -0.49
C GLN A 121 -16.24 -0.15 0.50
N SER A 122 -16.34 0.76 1.47
CA SER A 122 -15.38 0.90 2.57
C SER A 122 -15.24 -0.39 3.38
N ILE A 123 -16.27 -1.24 3.49
CA ILE A 123 -16.22 -2.50 4.26
C ILE A 123 -15.19 -3.46 3.70
N GLU A 124 -15.09 -3.59 2.39
CA GLU A 124 -14.10 -4.48 1.78
C GLU A 124 -12.67 -4.05 2.15
N THR A 125 -12.42 -2.75 2.13
CA THR A 125 -11.10 -2.19 2.47
C THR A 125 -10.80 -2.25 3.97
N LEU A 126 -11.81 -2.04 4.82
CA LEU A 126 -11.69 -2.20 6.27
C LEU A 126 -11.49 -3.67 6.67
N LEU A 127 -12.04 -4.62 5.91
CA LEU A 127 -11.77 -6.04 6.08
C LEU A 127 -10.32 -6.38 5.74
N ALA A 128 -9.73 -5.73 4.72
CA ALA A 128 -8.31 -5.86 4.43
C ALA A 128 -7.45 -5.37 5.61
N VAL A 129 -7.80 -4.23 6.22
CA VAL A 129 -7.14 -3.72 7.43
C VAL A 129 -7.22 -4.76 8.56
N LEU A 130 -8.38 -5.35 8.82
CA LEU A 130 -8.55 -6.38 9.84
C LEU A 130 -7.62 -7.58 9.59
N MET A 131 -7.54 -8.06 8.34
CA MET A 131 -6.72 -9.21 7.98
C MET A 131 -5.22 -8.90 8.05
N PHE A 132 -4.77 -7.72 7.64
CA PHE A 132 -3.37 -7.30 7.79
C PHE A 132 -2.98 -7.12 9.26
N VAL A 133 -3.84 -6.51 10.07
CA VAL A 133 -3.66 -6.41 11.51
C VAL A 133 -3.54 -7.79 12.14
N MET A 134 -4.41 -8.73 11.77
CA MET A 134 -4.36 -10.10 12.26
C MET A 134 -3.05 -10.78 11.88
N MET A 135 -2.64 -10.68 10.62
CA MET A 135 -1.37 -11.22 10.12
C MET A 135 -0.19 -10.74 10.97
N GLY A 136 -0.10 -9.43 11.20
CA GLY A 136 0.95 -8.82 12.00
C GLY A 136 0.97 -9.32 13.44
N ILE A 137 -0.20 -9.30 14.12
CA ILE A 137 -0.31 -9.74 15.51
C ILE A 137 0.00 -11.23 15.65
N VAL A 138 -0.36 -12.07 14.68
CA VAL A 138 0.00 -13.50 14.66
C VAL A 138 1.52 -13.66 14.62
N LEU A 139 2.21 -12.95 13.72
CA LEU A 139 3.67 -13.02 13.60
C LEU A 139 4.38 -12.53 14.88
N GLU A 140 3.84 -11.48 15.49
CA GLU A 140 4.37 -10.93 16.74
C GLU A 140 4.15 -11.89 17.92
N ARG A 141 2.91 -12.34 18.15
CA ARG A 141 2.54 -13.24 19.27
C ARG A 141 3.16 -14.63 19.16
N SER A 142 3.54 -15.04 17.95
CA SER A 142 4.25 -16.30 17.71
C SER A 142 5.77 -16.19 17.85
N LYS A 143 6.31 -15.05 18.33
CA LYS A 143 7.75 -14.78 18.54
C LYS A 143 8.61 -14.86 17.28
N ILE A 144 8.01 -14.82 16.09
CA ILE A 144 8.76 -14.78 14.83
C ILE A 144 9.56 -13.47 14.75
N ALA A 145 8.98 -12.36 15.24
CA ALA A 145 9.66 -11.07 15.37
C ALA A 145 10.94 -11.14 16.22
N GLU A 146 10.91 -11.84 17.35
CA GLU A 146 12.06 -12.03 18.24
C GLU A 146 13.15 -12.88 17.59
N ASP A 147 12.77 -13.97 16.91
CA ASP A 147 13.70 -14.82 16.16
C ASP A 147 14.35 -14.03 15.00
N LEU A 148 13.58 -13.21 14.29
CA LEU A 148 14.08 -12.33 13.22
C LEU A 148 15.11 -11.33 13.77
N LEU A 149 14.79 -10.67 14.89
CA LEU A 149 15.68 -9.72 15.54
C LEU A 149 16.99 -10.38 15.98
N THR A 150 16.92 -11.48 16.71
CA THR A 150 18.10 -12.20 17.21
C THR A 150 18.95 -12.76 16.05
N THR A 151 18.33 -13.23 14.98
CA THR A 151 19.03 -13.77 13.81
C THR A 151 19.68 -12.66 12.99
N MET A 152 19.00 -11.53 12.79
CA MET A 152 19.62 -10.35 12.15
C MET A 152 20.72 -9.73 12.99
N ALA A 153 20.57 -9.72 14.31
CA ALA A 153 21.60 -9.29 15.24
C ALA A 153 22.84 -10.18 15.15
N ARG A 154 22.70 -11.50 14.96
CA ARG A 154 23.83 -12.40 14.70
C ARG A 154 24.53 -12.12 13.38
N VAL A 155 23.79 -11.79 12.33
CA VAL A 155 24.36 -11.52 10.99
C VAL A 155 25.11 -10.19 10.94
N PHE A 156 24.49 -9.11 11.40
CA PHE A 156 25.08 -7.78 11.30
C PHE A 156 25.86 -7.37 12.56
N GLY A 157 25.64 -8.02 13.71
CA GLY A 157 26.29 -7.70 14.99
C GLY A 157 27.80 -7.55 14.97
N PRO A 158 28.58 -8.38 14.24
CA PRO A 158 30.02 -8.21 14.14
C PRO A 158 30.48 -6.90 13.50
N LEU A 159 29.59 -6.21 12.78
CA LEU A 159 29.87 -4.90 12.18
C LEU A 159 29.63 -3.78 13.21
N PRO A 160 30.40 -2.67 13.18
CA PRO A 160 30.11 -1.48 13.96
C PRO A 160 28.68 -0.98 13.69
N GLY A 161 27.89 -0.74 14.74
CA GLY A 161 26.47 -0.37 14.60
C GLY A 161 25.55 -1.48 14.08
N GLY A 162 26.06 -2.71 13.97
CA GLY A 162 25.36 -3.85 13.38
C GLY A 162 23.98 -4.10 13.97
N LEU A 163 23.84 -4.03 15.30
CA LEU A 163 22.58 -4.23 15.99
C LEU A 163 21.53 -3.15 15.64
N ALA A 164 21.97 -1.90 15.42
CA ALA A 164 21.07 -0.83 15.00
C ALA A 164 20.58 -1.06 13.56
N VAL A 165 21.46 -1.49 12.65
CA VAL A 165 21.08 -1.85 11.28
C VAL A 165 20.12 -3.04 11.28
N SER A 166 20.36 -4.07 12.12
CA SER A 166 19.43 -5.19 12.31
C SER A 166 18.04 -4.72 12.72
N ILE A 167 17.93 -3.75 13.63
CA ILE A 167 16.64 -3.22 14.07
C ILE A 167 15.92 -2.51 12.93
N VAL A 168 16.62 -1.70 12.12
CA VAL A 168 16.01 -1.04 10.94
C VAL A 168 15.48 -2.07 9.95
N ILE A 169 16.28 -3.11 9.64
CA ILE A 169 15.88 -4.17 8.70
C ILE A 169 14.68 -4.96 9.24
N VAL A 170 14.76 -5.43 10.49
CA VAL A 170 13.67 -6.22 11.09
C VAL A 170 12.43 -5.36 11.28
N GLY A 171 12.60 -4.09 11.67
CA GLY A 171 11.50 -3.16 11.77
C GLY A 171 10.87 -2.85 10.42
N ALA A 172 11.62 -2.80 9.31
CA ALA A 172 11.07 -2.71 7.96
C ALA A 172 10.25 -3.95 7.56
N PHE A 173 10.71 -5.15 7.91
CA PHE A 173 9.96 -6.40 7.70
C PHE A 173 8.68 -6.48 8.55
N LEU A 174 8.79 -6.13 9.84
CA LEU A 174 7.64 -6.13 10.74
C LEU A 174 6.65 -5.01 10.42
N ALA A 175 7.15 -3.86 9.98
CA ALA A 175 6.37 -2.74 9.47
C ALA A 175 5.43 -3.19 8.36
N ALA A 176 5.97 -3.87 7.35
CA ALA A 176 5.20 -4.45 6.26
C ALA A 176 4.12 -5.43 6.76
N SER A 177 4.38 -6.15 7.85
CA SER A 177 3.45 -7.17 8.32
C SER A 177 2.36 -6.67 9.29
N THR A 178 2.64 -5.61 10.05
CA THR A 178 1.81 -5.17 11.17
C THR A 178 1.03 -3.89 10.88
N GLY A 179 1.63 -2.93 10.16
CA GLY A 179 1.01 -1.64 9.87
C GLY A 179 0.63 -0.78 11.10
N ILE A 180 0.92 -1.23 12.33
CA ILE A 180 0.56 -0.55 13.58
C ILE A 180 1.83 -0.03 14.25
N VAL A 181 2.15 1.23 13.97
CA VAL A 181 3.37 1.89 14.47
C VAL A 181 3.52 1.76 15.99
N GLY A 182 2.47 2.04 16.75
CA GLY A 182 2.57 2.05 18.21
C GLY A 182 2.92 0.70 18.80
N ALA A 183 2.29 -0.37 18.31
CA ALA A 183 2.59 -1.73 18.72
C ALA A 183 4.03 -2.11 18.35
N THR A 184 4.48 -1.80 17.13
CA THR A 184 5.85 -2.11 16.69
C THR A 184 6.90 -1.38 17.53
N VAL A 185 6.70 -0.09 17.81
CA VAL A 185 7.63 0.69 18.65
C VAL A 185 7.68 0.16 20.08
N VAL A 186 6.52 -0.19 20.66
CA VAL A 186 6.42 -0.80 22.00
C VAL A 186 7.15 -2.14 22.04
N THR A 187 6.89 -3.01 21.07
CA THR A 187 7.45 -4.35 21.03
C THR A 187 8.95 -4.33 20.77
N MET A 188 9.42 -3.51 19.83
CA MET A 188 10.86 -3.27 19.63
C MET A 188 11.50 -2.59 20.83
N GLY A 189 10.78 -1.68 21.51
CA GLY A 189 11.25 -1.06 22.75
C GLY A 189 11.42 -2.07 23.88
N LEU A 190 10.53 -3.05 24.01
CA LEU A 190 10.64 -4.11 25.03
C LEU A 190 11.71 -5.16 24.71
N LEU A 191 11.90 -5.48 23.42
CA LEU A 191 12.81 -6.56 22.99
C LEU A 191 14.23 -6.04 22.69
N ALA A 192 14.35 -4.95 21.92
CA ALA A 192 15.61 -4.48 21.37
C ALA A 192 16.32 -3.47 22.29
N LEU A 193 15.59 -2.53 22.92
CA LEU A 193 16.21 -1.49 23.75
C LEU A 193 17.04 -2.05 24.91
N PRO A 194 16.57 -3.03 25.72
CA PRO A 194 17.38 -3.59 26.80
C PRO A 194 18.63 -4.29 26.26
N THR A 195 18.52 -4.95 25.10
CA THR A 195 19.63 -5.66 24.45
C THR A 195 20.68 -4.68 23.94
N MET A 196 20.29 -3.54 23.38
CA MET A 196 21.22 -2.47 22.95
C MET A 196 21.97 -1.87 24.14
N LEU A 197 21.25 -1.52 25.21
CA LEU A 197 21.84 -0.90 26.40
C LEU A 197 22.81 -1.84 27.12
N ARG A 198 22.52 -3.15 27.19
CA ARG A 198 23.45 -4.16 27.75
C ARG A 198 24.74 -4.28 26.95
N ASN A 199 24.69 -4.01 25.65
CA ASN A 199 25.85 -4.01 24.76
C ASN A 199 26.50 -2.63 24.61
N ASN A 200 26.27 -1.71 25.57
CA ASN A 200 26.88 -0.37 25.62
C ASN A 200 26.56 0.54 24.42
N TYR A 201 25.40 0.36 23.77
CA TYR A 201 24.93 1.34 22.79
C TYR A 201 24.47 2.62 23.50
N SER A 202 24.73 3.77 22.88
CA SER A 202 24.22 5.05 23.37
C SER A 202 22.67 5.05 23.44
N PRO A 203 22.07 5.54 24.55
CA PRO A 203 20.62 5.63 24.68
C PRO A 203 19.95 6.44 23.56
N GLU A 204 20.61 7.49 23.07
CA GLU A 204 20.11 8.35 22.00
C GLU A 204 20.00 7.56 20.68
N LEU A 205 21.06 6.85 20.26
CA LEU A 205 21.01 6.06 19.04
C LEU A 205 20.00 4.91 19.16
N ALA A 206 20.01 4.21 20.29
CA ALA A 206 19.11 3.07 20.51
C ALA A 206 17.63 3.48 20.45
N THR A 207 17.28 4.58 21.12
CA THR A 207 15.91 5.08 21.13
C THR A 207 15.50 5.69 19.79
N GLY A 208 16.39 6.44 19.15
CA GLY A 208 16.15 7.03 17.83
C GLY A 208 15.89 5.97 16.75
N VAL A 209 16.74 4.95 16.67
CA VAL A 209 16.60 3.85 15.70
C VAL A 209 15.30 3.08 15.92
N ILE A 210 14.96 2.74 17.16
CA ILE A 210 13.72 2.01 17.48
C ILE A 210 12.48 2.84 17.12
N ALA A 211 12.45 4.11 17.49
CA ALA A 211 11.33 5.00 17.18
C ALA A 211 11.17 5.17 15.66
N ALA A 212 12.25 5.53 14.95
CA ALA A 212 12.24 5.72 13.51
C ALA A 212 11.84 4.45 12.75
N SER A 213 12.43 3.31 13.12
CA SER A 213 12.15 2.04 12.48
C SER A 213 10.71 1.57 12.68
N GLY A 214 10.09 1.86 13.82
CA GLY A 214 8.68 1.49 14.06
C GLY A 214 7.70 2.31 13.21
N THR A 215 8.05 3.53 12.81
CA THR A 215 7.19 4.35 11.93
C THR A 215 7.22 3.94 10.46
N LEU A 216 8.19 3.11 10.04
CA LEU A 216 8.24 2.59 8.67
C LEU A 216 6.98 1.81 8.29
N GLY A 217 6.20 1.31 9.27
CA GLY A 217 4.91 0.66 9.07
C GLY A 217 3.86 1.53 8.40
N GLN A 218 4.03 2.86 8.39
CA GLN A 218 3.12 3.78 7.70
C GLN A 218 3.35 3.84 6.19
N ILE A 219 4.54 3.49 5.71
CA ILE A 219 4.91 3.65 4.30
C ILE A 219 5.23 2.33 3.60
N ILE A 220 5.82 1.35 4.30
CA ILE A 220 6.21 0.08 3.68
C ILE A 220 4.98 -0.80 3.49
N PRO A 221 4.61 -1.18 2.25
CA PRO A 221 3.46 -2.04 1.99
C PRO A 221 3.63 -3.46 2.53
N PRO A 222 2.53 -4.17 2.91
CA PRO A 222 1.16 -3.67 3.03
C PRO A 222 0.99 -2.78 4.28
N SER A 223 0.60 -1.52 4.08
CA SER A 223 0.46 -0.54 5.16
C SER A 223 -1.00 -0.12 5.36
N ILE A 224 -1.45 -0.10 6.60
CA ILE A 224 -2.80 0.35 6.98
C ILE A 224 -3.03 1.80 6.52
N VAL A 225 -2.03 2.66 6.67
CA VAL A 225 -2.09 4.07 6.25
C VAL A 225 -2.39 4.19 4.76
N ILE A 226 -1.66 3.43 3.94
CA ILE A 226 -1.82 3.47 2.48
C ILE A 226 -3.13 2.81 2.03
N VAL A 227 -3.58 1.75 2.71
CA VAL A 227 -4.91 1.15 2.45
C VAL A 227 -6.01 2.18 2.68
N LEU A 228 -5.97 2.88 3.82
CA LEU A 228 -7.01 3.85 4.18
C LEU A 228 -6.97 5.10 3.30
N LEU A 229 -5.77 5.61 3.01
CA LEU A 229 -5.59 6.70 2.05
C LEU A 229 -6.08 6.29 0.66
N GLY A 230 -5.77 5.08 0.19
CA GLY A 230 -6.19 4.63 -1.14
C GLY A 230 -7.70 4.57 -1.32
N THR A 231 -8.43 4.06 -0.33
CA THR A 231 -9.90 4.06 -0.38
C THR A 231 -10.45 5.49 -0.42
N LEU A 232 -10.00 6.35 0.49
CA LEU A 232 -10.58 7.67 0.68
C LEU A 232 -10.17 8.65 -0.44
N VAL A 233 -8.90 8.62 -0.83
CA VAL A 233 -8.37 9.46 -1.91
C VAL A 233 -8.88 9.02 -3.27
N GLY A 234 -9.05 7.71 -3.51
CA GLY A 234 -9.63 7.21 -4.76
C GLY A 234 -11.00 7.84 -5.05
N ASP A 235 -11.88 7.87 -4.04
CA ASP A 235 -13.19 8.50 -4.13
C ASP A 235 -13.09 10.03 -4.34
N LEU A 236 -12.20 10.70 -3.60
CA LEU A 236 -12.01 12.15 -3.69
C LEU A 236 -11.41 12.58 -5.04
N TYR A 237 -10.49 11.78 -5.58
CA TYR A 237 -9.88 12.01 -6.89
C TYR A 237 -10.92 11.84 -7.99
N ALA A 238 -11.67 10.72 -8.00
CA ALA A 238 -12.73 10.50 -8.97
C ALA A 238 -13.76 11.65 -8.94
N THR A 239 -14.27 11.99 -7.75
CA THR A 239 -15.26 13.07 -7.58
C THR A 239 -14.70 14.46 -7.95
N GLY A 240 -13.45 14.73 -7.60
CA GLY A 240 -12.77 15.99 -7.91
C GLY A 240 -12.57 16.17 -9.41
N GLN A 241 -12.13 15.13 -10.11
CA GLN A 241 -11.96 15.17 -11.57
C GLN A 241 -13.31 15.23 -12.31
N GLU A 242 -14.37 14.59 -11.79
CA GLU A 242 -15.72 14.74 -12.34
C GLU A 242 -16.20 16.19 -12.25
N THR A 243 -16.00 16.83 -11.10
CA THR A 243 -16.34 18.25 -10.92
C THR A 243 -15.54 19.12 -11.90
N ARG A 244 -14.24 18.85 -12.07
CA ARG A 244 -13.39 19.56 -13.03
C ARG A 244 -13.86 19.37 -14.48
N ALA A 245 -14.27 18.16 -14.86
CA ALA A 245 -14.78 17.88 -16.20
C ALA A 245 -16.08 18.63 -16.50
N VAL A 246 -17.01 18.66 -15.54
CA VAL A 246 -18.25 19.44 -15.65
C VAL A 246 -17.96 20.93 -15.80
N LEU A 247 -17.02 21.47 -15.01
CA LEU A 247 -16.58 22.87 -15.12
C LEU A 247 -15.91 23.18 -16.46
N ALA A 248 -15.20 22.21 -17.04
CA ALA A 248 -14.60 22.29 -18.37
C ALA A 248 -15.63 22.17 -19.52
N GLY A 249 -16.91 21.97 -19.21
CA GLY A 249 -18.00 21.82 -20.18
C GLY A 249 -18.20 20.39 -20.71
N CYS A 250 -17.48 19.41 -20.14
CA CYS A 250 -17.56 18.01 -20.48
C CYS A 250 -18.58 17.25 -19.62
N THR A 251 -19.06 16.10 -20.12
CA THR A 251 -20.11 15.30 -19.44
C THR A 251 -19.59 14.47 -18.28
N ASP A 252 -18.34 14.01 -18.37
CA ASP A 252 -17.73 13.07 -17.43
C ASP A 252 -16.20 13.16 -17.46
N ALA A 253 -15.55 12.74 -16.37
CA ALA A 253 -14.09 12.78 -16.20
C ALA A 253 -13.36 11.90 -17.22
N LEU A 254 -13.93 10.75 -17.60
CA LEU A 254 -13.33 9.85 -18.58
C LEU A 254 -13.24 10.53 -19.97
N THR A 255 -14.29 11.26 -20.36
CA THR A 255 -14.29 12.08 -21.59
C THR A 255 -13.23 13.16 -21.53
N PHE A 256 -13.11 13.90 -20.42
CA PHE A 256 -12.17 15.00 -20.28
C PHE A 256 -10.69 14.55 -20.21
N LEU A 257 -10.39 13.53 -19.41
CA LEU A 257 -9.03 13.04 -19.19
C LEU A 257 -8.56 12.02 -20.24
N GLY A 258 -9.47 11.41 -20.99
CA GLY A 258 -9.17 10.30 -21.90
C GLY A 258 -8.83 8.97 -21.20
N ALA A 259 -8.83 8.95 -19.87
CA ALA A 259 -8.54 7.78 -19.04
C ALA A 259 -9.45 7.78 -17.79
N PRO A 260 -9.76 6.61 -17.21
CA PRO A 260 -10.59 6.53 -16.02
C PRO A 260 -9.90 7.23 -14.84
N ALA A 261 -10.61 8.14 -14.18
CA ALA A 261 -10.14 8.86 -12.99
C ALA A 261 -10.17 7.98 -11.73
N VAL A 262 -9.41 6.88 -11.75
CA VAL A 262 -9.37 5.89 -10.67
C VAL A 262 -7.98 5.82 -10.05
N LEU A 263 -7.93 5.85 -8.72
CA LEU A 263 -6.72 5.59 -7.95
C LEU A 263 -6.94 4.36 -7.08
N SER A 264 -6.27 3.26 -7.43
CA SER A 264 -6.39 2.01 -6.68
C SER A 264 -5.40 1.93 -5.51
N VAL A 265 -5.75 1.17 -4.48
CA VAL A 265 -4.82 0.84 -3.37
C VAL A 265 -3.57 0.14 -3.90
N GLY A 266 -3.70 -0.70 -4.94
CA GLY A 266 -2.57 -1.39 -5.57
C GLY A 266 -1.57 -0.42 -6.20
N THR A 267 -2.07 0.59 -6.93
CA THR A 267 -1.24 1.67 -7.50
C THR A 267 -0.49 2.42 -6.40
N LEU A 268 -1.14 2.70 -5.27
CA LEU A 268 -0.48 3.34 -4.14
C LEU A 268 0.54 2.43 -3.44
N PHE A 269 0.31 1.12 -3.39
CA PHE A 269 1.31 0.17 -2.90
C PHE A 269 2.55 0.15 -3.81
N GLN A 270 2.36 0.17 -5.13
CA GLN A 270 3.47 0.31 -6.08
C GLN A 270 4.22 1.64 -5.84
N ALA A 271 3.48 2.75 -5.71
CA ALA A 271 4.03 4.08 -5.49
C ALA A 271 4.81 4.21 -4.15
N ALA A 272 4.34 3.55 -3.08
CA ALA A 272 4.94 3.62 -1.76
C ALA A 272 6.19 2.74 -1.58
N LEU A 273 6.34 1.67 -2.38
CA LEU A 273 7.37 0.65 -2.18
C LEU A 273 8.79 1.22 -2.25
N LEU A 274 9.10 1.98 -3.32
CA LEU A 274 10.43 2.56 -3.50
C LEU A 274 10.76 3.62 -2.44
N PRO A 275 9.90 4.63 -2.17
CA PRO A 275 10.10 5.57 -1.06
C PRO A 275 10.29 4.89 0.30
N GLY A 276 9.48 3.87 0.61
CA GLY A 276 9.57 3.15 1.88
C GLY A 276 10.90 2.41 2.06
N LEU A 277 11.34 1.68 1.03
CA LEU A 277 12.64 1.00 1.02
C LEU A 277 13.80 1.99 1.05
N PHE A 278 13.66 3.12 0.34
CA PHE A 278 14.66 4.19 0.32
C PHE A 278 14.84 4.82 1.71
N LEU A 279 13.74 5.13 2.42
CA LEU A 279 13.81 5.65 3.79
C LEU A 279 14.44 4.63 4.76
N ALA A 280 14.06 3.35 4.67
CA ALA A 280 14.67 2.29 5.47
C ALA A 280 16.18 2.19 5.20
N PHE A 281 16.60 2.29 3.94
CA PHE A 281 18.01 2.34 3.57
C PHE A 281 18.72 3.55 4.17
N LEU A 282 18.16 4.76 4.08
CA LEU A 282 18.75 5.97 4.68
C LEU A 282 18.89 5.86 6.20
N TYR A 283 17.91 5.27 6.90
CA TYR A 283 18.00 5.03 8.34
C TYR A 283 19.14 4.05 8.70
N GLY A 284 19.25 2.95 7.96
CA GLY A 284 20.34 1.98 8.12
C GLY A 284 21.71 2.58 7.81
N ALA A 285 21.80 3.35 6.72
CA ALA A 285 23.02 4.04 6.30
C ALA A 285 23.46 5.07 7.33
N TYR A 286 22.53 5.83 7.92
CA TYR A 286 22.82 6.75 9.01
C TYR A 286 23.30 6.02 10.26
N ALA A 287 22.61 4.96 10.69
CA ALA A 287 23.01 4.18 11.86
C ALA A 287 24.42 3.57 11.70
N PHE A 288 24.73 3.06 10.51
CA PHE A 288 26.03 2.53 10.17
C PHE A 288 27.10 3.63 10.11
N GLY A 289 26.83 4.75 9.41
CA GLY A 289 27.74 5.89 9.32
C GLY A 289 28.03 6.53 10.68
N PHE A 290 27.02 6.66 11.54
CA PHE A 290 27.19 7.12 12.91
C PHE A 290 28.10 6.19 13.71
N ALA A 291 27.99 4.87 13.54
CA ALA A 291 28.85 3.90 14.20
C ALA A 291 30.31 3.94 13.70
N LEU A 292 30.52 4.22 12.40
CA LEU A 292 31.87 4.41 11.86
C LEU A 292 32.54 5.68 12.41
N LEU A 293 31.78 6.77 12.54
CA LEU A 293 32.28 8.04 13.08
C LEU A 293 32.45 8.02 14.60
N ARG A 294 31.61 7.26 15.32
CA ARG A 294 31.64 7.12 16.79
C ARG A 294 31.57 5.64 17.21
N PRO A 295 32.67 4.88 17.08
CA PRO A 295 32.69 3.45 17.41
C PRO A 295 32.36 3.16 18.88
N ALA A 296 32.71 4.07 19.80
CA ALA A 296 32.42 3.94 21.23
C ALA A 296 30.92 3.99 21.57
N SER A 297 30.10 4.62 20.72
CA SER A 297 28.66 4.79 20.96
C SER A 297 27.80 3.68 20.35
N ALA A 298 28.39 2.82 19.52
CA ALA A 298 27.72 1.72 18.81
C ALA A 298 28.71 0.56 18.53
N PRO A 299 29.20 -0.13 19.58
CA PRO A 299 30.22 -1.15 19.42
C PRO A 299 29.70 -2.39 18.67
N PRO A 300 30.60 -3.15 18.00
CA PRO A 300 30.25 -4.44 17.41
C PRO A 300 29.90 -5.44 18.52
N VAL A 301 28.86 -6.24 18.28
CA VAL A 301 28.35 -7.26 19.20
C VAL A 301 28.60 -8.63 18.58
N VAL A 302 29.48 -9.41 19.21
CA VAL A 302 29.67 -10.81 18.83
C VAL A 302 28.68 -11.64 19.65
N MET A 303 27.62 -12.11 18.98
CA MET A 303 26.71 -13.09 19.56
C MET A 303 27.27 -14.49 19.32
N GLU A 304 27.47 -15.29 20.38
CA GLU A 304 27.91 -16.68 20.26
C GLU A 304 26.88 -17.53 19.48
N GLY A 305 27.34 -18.42 18.58
CA GLY A 305 26.50 -19.47 17.98
C GLY A 305 26.06 -19.29 16.53
N GLY A 306 27.00 -19.07 15.60
CA GLY A 306 26.74 -19.25 14.17
C GLY A 306 26.94 -20.71 13.76
N GLY A 307 25.89 -21.53 13.77
CA GLY A 307 25.93 -22.95 13.40
C GLY A 307 26.06 -23.23 11.89
N GLY A 308 26.62 -22.29 11.12
CA GLY A 308 26.79 -22.41 9.67
C GLY A 308 28.20 -22.81 9.28
N GLU A 309 28.34 -23.52 8.17
CA GLU A 309 29.63 -23.77 7.53
C GLU A 309 30.34 -22.43 7.22
N PRO A 310 31.64 -22.27 7.52
CA PRO A 310 32.36 -21.05 7.19
C PRO A 310 32.47 -20.87 5.67
N VAL A 311 31.71 -19.94 5.11
CA VAL A 311 31.72 -19.59 3.69
C VAL A 311 32.80 -18.54 3.43
N THR A 312 33.68 -18.77 2.44
CA THR A 312 34.70 -17.78 2.07
C THR A 312 34.06 -16.55 1.40
N ARG A 313 34.71 -15.37 1.48
CA ARG A 313 34.20 -14.15 0.81
C ARG A 313 33.93 -14.34 -0.68
N LYS A 314 34.78 -15.11 -1.37
CA LYS A 314 34.62 -15.40 -2.80
C LYS A 314 33.38 -16.25 -3.05
N GLU A 315 33.16 -17.30 -2.27
CA GLU A 315 31.97 -18.15 -2.36
C GLU A 315 30.69 -17.38 -2.03
N ALA A 316 30.71 -16.56 -0.98
CA ALA A 316 29.59 -15.73 -0.60
C ALA A 316 29.19 -14.76 -1.73
N LEU A 317 30.16 -14.04 -2.30
CA LEU A 317 29.91 -13.15 -3.45
C LEU A 317 29.41 -13.91 -4.67
N THR A 318 29.97 -15.08 -4.94
CA THR A 318 29.58 -15.89 -6.11
C THR A 318 28.14 -16.37 -5.99
N TRP A 319 27.78 -16.99 -4.87
CA TRP A 319 26.51 -17.72 -4.74
C TRP A 319 25.36 -16.88 -4.19
N TYR A 320 25.63 -15.84 -3.39
CA TYR A 320 24.56 -14.98 -2.86
C TYR A 320 24.29 -13.73 -3.71
N LEU A 321 25.26 -13.29 -4.52
CA LEU A 321 25.12 -12.06 -5.32
C LEU A 321 25.26 -12.33 -6.82
N PHE A 322 26.45 -12.73 -7.30
CA PHE A 322 26.72 -12.78 -8.74
C PHE A 322 25.91 -13.84 -9.48
N ALA A 323 25.74 -15.05 -8.92
CA ALA A 323 24.98 -16.10 -9.57
C ALA A 323 23.47 -15.79 -9.62
N PRO A 324 22.79 -15.35 -8.52
CA PRO A 324 21.40 -14.91 -8.58
C PRO A 324 21.18 -13.73 -9.54
N VAL A 325 22.01 -12.69 -9.43
CA VAL A 325 21.91 -11.50 -10.30
C VAL A 325 22.19 -11.86 -11.76
N GLY A 326 23.20 -12.69 -12.02
CA GLY A 326 23.53 -13.15 -13.36
C GLY A 326 22.41 -13.99 -13.99
N LEU A 327 21.75 -14.85 -13.22
CA LEU A 327 20.58 -15.61 -13.68
C LEU A 327 19.41 -14.68 -14.03
N ILE A 328 19.04 -13.77 -13.12
CA ILE A 328 17.94 -12.82 -13.36
C ILE A 328 18.25 -11.94 -14.57
N PHE A 329 19.48 -11.42 -14.66
CA PHE A 329 19.92 -10.61 -15.78
C PHE A 329 19.88 -11.38 -17.11
N ALA A 330 20.28 -12.65 -17.13
CA ALA A 330 20.20 -13.49 -18.32
C ALA A 330 18.74 -13.70 -18.77
N VAL A 331 17.81 -13.93 -17.84
CA VAL A 331 16.38 -14.10 -18.15
C VAL A 331 15.76 -12.79 -18.62
N VAL A 332 16.11 -11.66 -18.00
CA VAL A 332 15.66 -10.33 -18.43
C VAL A 332 16.20 -9.98 -19.81
N LEU A 333 17.48 -10.28 -20.09
CA LEU A 333 18.03 -10.10 -21.43
C LEU A 333 17.32 -10.98 -22.46
N ALA A 334 17.08 -12.25 -22.13
CA ALA A 334 16.34 -13.17 -23.00
C ALA A 334 14.91 -12.68 -23.25
N ALA A 335 14.24 -12.10 -22.25
CA ALA A 335 12.93 -11.49 -22.40
C ALA A 335 12.98 -10.23 -23.29
N SER A 336 13.93 -9.33 -23.05
CA SER A 336 14.10 -8.12 -23.86
C SER A 336 14.50 -8.41 -25.32
N GLY A 337 15.17 -9.54 -25.55
CA GLY A 337 15.55 -10.01 -26.88
C GLY A 337 14.49 -10.86 -27.59
N GLY A 338 13.27 -10.97 -27.03
CA GLY A 338 12.17 -11.74 -27.63
C GLY A 338 12.32 -13.26 -27.54
N ILE A 339 13.30 -13.78 -26.79
CA ILE A 339 13.51 -15.22 -26.59
C ILE A 339 12.54 -15.77 -25.55
N VAL A 340 12.25 -14.98 -24.51
CA VAL A 340 11.29 -15.34 -23.44
C VAL A 340 10.07 -14.43 -23.53
N GLY A 341 8.88 -15.00 -23.58
CA GLY A 341 7.66 -14.19 -23.51
C GLY A 341 6.38 -15.02 -23.57
N SER A 342 5.24 -14.36 -23.73
CA SER A 342 3.94 -15.05 -23.77
C SER A 342 3.83 -15.87 -25.05
N GLN A 343 3.52 -17.16 -24.92
CA GLN A 343 3.17 -18.05 -26.03
C GLN A 343 1.65 -18.17 -26.20
N SER A 344 0.88 -17.23 -25.66
CA SER A 344 -0.58 -17.24 -25.82
C SER A 344 -0.97 -16.88 -27.26
N ILE A 345 -1.72 -17.76 -27.92
CA ILE A 345 -2.39 -17.49 -29.20
C ILE A 345 -3.82 -16.96 -29.02
N THR A 346 -4.24 -16.74 -27.77
CA THR A 346 -5.56 -16.20 -27.48
C THR A 346 -5.58 -14.74 -27.87
N VAL A 347 -6.10 -14.48 -29.07
CA VAL A 347 -6.42 -13.14 -29.57
C VAL A 347 -7.83 -12.79 -29.08
N SER A 348 -8.04 -11.56 -28.62
CA SER A 348 -9.37 -11.07 -28.29
C SER A 348 -10.30 -11.19 -29.50
N ASP A 349 -11.56 -11.58 -29.28
CA ASP A 349 -12.57 -11.62 -30.37
C ASP A 349 -12.87 -10.21 -30.92
N TYR A 350 -12.46 -9.19 -30.17
CA TYR A 350 -12.51 -7.81 -30.57
C TYR A 350 -11.17 -7.41 -31.15
N ALA A 351 -11.20 -6.60 -32.22
CA ALA A 351 -10.00 -5.91 -32.68
C ALA A 351 -9.40 -5.18 -31.48
N GLU A 352 -8.09 -5.34 -31.26
CA GLU A 352 -7.34 -4.46 -30.37
C GLU A 352 -7.41 -3.07 -30.97
N ASN A 353 -8.48 -2.35 -30.64
CA ASN A 353 -8.45 -0.92 -30.76
C ASN A 353 -7.41 -0.49 -29.74
N ASP A 354 -6.27 -0.01 -30.23
CA ASP A 354 -5.34 0.82 -29.48
C ASP A 354 -5.99 2.20 -29.17
N SER A 355 -7.28 2.19 -28.82
CA SER A 355 -8.08 3.34 -28.42
C SER A 355 -7.71 3.83 -27.03
N SER A 356 -6.70 3.22 -26.40
CA SER A 356 -6.11 3.68 -25.14
C SER A 356 -5.54 5.10 -25.21
N GLY A 357 -5.44 5.69 -26.42
CA GLY A 357 -5.05 7.08 -26.63
C GLY A 357 -6.05 7.97 -27.39
N ILE A 358 -7.19 7.45 -27.86
CA ILE A 358 -8.13 8.20 -28.70
C ILE A 358 -9.13 8.95 -27.83
N LEU A 359 -9.12 10.27 -27.93
CA LEU A 359 -10.06 11.13 -27.21
C LEU A 359 -11.48 10.98 -27.77
N ARG A 360 -12.48 11.13 -26.90
CA ARG A 360 -13.88 11.19 -27.33
C ARG A 360 -14.13 12.54 -28.02
N THR A 361 -14.31 12.51 -29.33
CA THR A 361 -14.46 13.72 -30.15
C THR A 361 -15.91 14.18 -30.37
N ASN A 362 -16.90 13.39 -29.94
CA ASN A 362 -18.32 13.81 -29.96
C ASN A 362 -18.70 14.53 -28.66
N VAL A 363 -18.30 15.79 -28.54
CA VAL A 363 -18.49 16.62 -27.34
C VAL A 363 -19.00 18.02 -27.70
N SER A 364 -19.40 18.80 -26.70
CA SER A 364 -19.74 20.21 -26.88
C SER A 364 -18.52 21.02 -27.35
N GLU A 365 -18.74 22.15 -28.04
CA GLU A 365 -17.65 23.04 -28.48
C GLU A 365 -16.78 23.52 -27.30
N GLN A 366 -17.40 23.76 -26.14
CA GLN A 366 -16.69 24.14 -24.92
C GLN A 366 -15.79 23.01 -24.41
N CYS A 367 -16.30 21.77 -24.35
CA CYS A 367 -15.52 20.61 -23.94
C CYS A 367 -14.38 20.31 -24.92
N GLN A 368 -14.62 20.49 -26.22
CA GLN A 368 -13.59 20.37 -27.25
C GLN A 368 -12.45 21.36 -27.00
N ALA A 369 -12.74 22.64 -26.77
CA ALA A 369 -11.71 23.64 -26.48
C ALA A 369 -10.90 23.27 -25.23
N SER A 370 -11.58 22.84 -24.16
CA SER A 370 -10.92 22.42 -22.91
C SER A 370 -10.06 21.16 -23.08
N MET A 371 -10.49 20.20 -23.90
CA MET A 371 -9.70 19.00 -24.18
C MET A 371 -8.48 19.28 -25.07
N ILE A 372 -8.61 20.18 -26.04
CA ILE A 372 -7.49 20.65 -26.87
C ILE A 372 -6.45 21.35 -26.00
N ASP A 373 -6.89 22.18 -25.05
CA ASP A 373 -5.99 22.84 -24.10
C ASP A 373 -5.23 21.83 -23.21
N LEU A 374 -5.90 20.76 -22.78
CA LEU A 374 -5.31 19.73 -21.92
C LEU A 374 -4.36 18.77 -22.65
N HIS A 375 -4.76 18.27 -23.82
CA HIS A 375 -4.06 17.19 -24.53
C HIS A 375 -3.23 17.66 -25.73
N GLY A 376 -3.42 18.92 -26.15
CA GLY A 376 -2.80 19.49 -27.35
C GLY A 376 -3.60 19.24 -28.63
N GLN A 377 -3.46 20.16 -29.58
CA GLN A 377 -4.14 20.11 -30.89
C GLN A 377 -3.77 18.84 -31.68
N ASP A 378 -2.50 18.43 -31.64
CA ASP A 378 -2.02 17.27 -32.40
C ASP A 378 -2.77 15.98 -32.01
N ARG A 379 -2.95 15.74 -30.69
CA ARG A 379 -3.69 14.56 -30.19
C ARG A 379 -5.18 14.61 -30.51
N TRP A 380 -5.76 15.82 -30.53
CA TRP A 380 -7.14 16.00 -30.92
C TRP A 380 -7.34 15.65 -32.40
N ASP A 381 -6.49 16.17 -33.27
CA ASP A 381 -6.57 15.94 -34.72
C ASP A 381 -6.30 14.47 -35.05
N GLU A 382 -5.36 13.82 -34.36
CA GLU A 382 -5.17 12.36 -34.42
C GLU A 382 -6.44 11.59 -34.04
N SER A 383 -7.11 11.99 -32.96
CA SER A 383 -8.35 11.34 -32.49
C SER A 383 -9.53 11.56 -33.45
N VAL A 384 -9.62 12.74 -34.08
CA VAL A 384 -10.62 13.05 -35.10
C VAL A 384 -10.35 12.25 -36.38
N ALA A 385 -9.10 12.19 -36.83
CA ALA A 385 -8.70 11.40 -38.00
C ALA A 385 -8.93 9.90 -37.76
N ALA A 386 -8.60 9.39 -36.57
CA ALA A 386 -8.88 8.02 -36.18
C ALA A 386 -10.38 7.73 -36.18
N ARG A 387 -11.21 8.63 -35.64
CA ARG A 387 -12.68 8.48 -35.69
C ARG A 387 -13.24 8.57 -37.09
N ALA A 388 -12.72 9.45 -37.95
CA ALA A 388 -13.14 9.56 -39.35
C ALA A 388 -12.78 8.27 -40.11
N ALA A 389 -11.58 7.73 -39.91
CA ALA A 389 -11.18 6.44 -40.46
C ALA A 389 -12.07 5.30 -39.96
N MET A 390 -12.45 5.29 -38.67
CA MET A 390 -13.42 4.33 -38.12
C MET A 390 -14.82 4.49 -38.74
N ALA A 391 -15.29 5.73 -38.93
CA ALA A 391 -16.60 6.02 -39.52
C ALA A 391 -16.68 5.61 -41.01
N ASP A 392 -15.61 5.89 -41.77
CA ASP A 392 -15.48 5.46 -43.18
C ASP A 392 -15.39 3.94 -43.32
N ALA A 393 -14.87 3.26 -42.29
CA ALA A 393 -14.88 1.80 -42.16
C ALA A 393 -16.23 1.23 -41.63
N GLY A 394 -17.21 2.08 -41.31
CA GLY A 394 -18.51 1.66 -40.74
C GLY A 394 -18.45 1.19 -39.29
N GLN A 395 -17.37 1.51 -38.57
CA GLN A 395 -17.11 1.08 -37.20
C GLN A 395 -17.52 2.19 -36.21
N THR A 396 -18.48 1.91 -35.33
CA THR A 396 -19.10 2.89 -34.41
C THR A 396 -18.30 3.15 -33.12
N GLY A 397 -17.06 2.66 -33.03
CA GLY A 397 -16.28 2.70 -31.78
C GLY A 397 -16.77 1.70 -30.71
N GLU A 398 -17.79 0.89 -31.03
CA GLU A 398 -18.00 -0.38 -30.34
C GLU A 398 -16.85 -1.31 -30.70
N ALA A 399 -16.42 -2.14 -29.74
CA ALA A 399 -15.41 -3.14 -29.96
C ALA A 399 -15.82 -3.98 -31.18
N VAL A 400 -15.13 -3.79 -32.30
CA VAL A 400 -15.47 -4.46 -33.56
C VAL A 400 -15.05 -5.90 -33.42
N LEU A 401 -16.02 -6.80 -33.48
CA LEU A 401 -15.74 -8.23 -33.53
C LEU A 401 -14.91 -8.48 -34.81
N LEU A 402 -13.72 -9.02 -34.64
CA LEU A 402 -12.88 -9.45 -35.76
C LEU A 402 -13.70 -10.43 -36.60
N THR A 403 -13.70 -10.23 -37.91
CA THR A 403 -14.24 -11.23 -38.82
C THR A 403 -13.48 -12.55 -38.65
N GLU A 404 -14.10 -13.68 -38.97
CA GLU A 404 -13.47 -15.00 -38.78
C GLU A 404 -12.13 -15.11 -39.55
N GLU A 405 -11.99 -14.42 -40.68
CA GLU A 405 -10.75 -14.31 -41.45
C GLU A 405 -9.68 -13.47 -40.75
N GLU A 406 -10.03 -12.32 -40.17
CA GLU A 406 -9.10 -11.46 -39.43
C GLU A 406 -8.64 -12.11 -38.13
N LEU A 407 -9.53 -12.85 -37.45
CA LEU A 407 -9.22 -13.58 -36.23
C LEU A 407 -8.26 -14.74 -36.53
N VAL A 408 -8.41 -15.41 -37.67
CA VAL A 408 -7.46 -16.41 -38.18
C VAL A 408 -6.12 -15.77 -38.54
N ALA A 409 -6.12 -14.61 -39.20
CA ALA A 409 -4.90 -13.89 -39.55
C ALA A 409 -4.13 -13.39 -38.31
N ALA A 410 -4.84 -12.83 -37.32
CA ALA A 410 -4.25 -12.38 -36.06
C ALA A 410 -3.68 -13.54 -35.25
N ARG A 411 -4.37 -14.70 -35.21
CA ARG A 411 -3.84 -15.93 -34.59
C ARG A 411 -2.61 -16.45 -35.32
N ALA A 412 -2.56 -16.36 -36.65
CA ALA A 412 -1.40 -16.75 -37.44
C ALA A 412 -0.19 -15.83 -37.19
N ALA A 413 -0.42 -14.52 -37.11
CA ALA A 413 0.62 -13.54 -36.76
C ALA A 413 1.13 -13.73 -35.31
N ALA A 414 0.23 -14.04 -34.37
CA ALA A 414 0.60 -14.36 -32.99
C ALA A 414 1.42 -15.67 -32.90
N LEU A 415 1.13 -16.64 -33.76
CA LEU A 415 1.89 -17.89 -33.85
C LEU A 415 3.32 -17.65 -34.40
N GLU A 416 3.46 -16.79 -35.41
CA GLU A 416 4.75 -16.47 -36.02
C GLU A 416 5.66 -15.64 -35.11
N ASN A 417 5.07 -14.72 -34.33
CA ASN A 417 5.80 -13.87 -33.38
C ASN A 417 5.97 -14.51 -31.98
N ALA A 418 5.54 -15.77 -31.81
CA ALA A 418 5.60 -16.42 -30.52
C ALA A 418 7.06 -16.64 -30.07
N PRO A 419 7.43 -16.22 -28.86
CA PRO A 419 8.75 -16.45 -28.30
C PRO A 419 9.07 -17.95 -28.17
N PRO A 420 10.33 -18.37 -28.37
CA PRO A 420 10.73 -19.77 -28.27
C PRO A 420 10.64 -20.34 -26.84
N ILE A 421 10.67 -19.50 -25.80
CA ILE A 421 10.49 -19.92 -24.40
C ILE A 421 9.24 -19.24 -23.83
N GLY A 422 8.35 -20.04 -23.26
CA GLY A 422 7.14 -19.56 -22.60
C GLY A 422 7.45 -18.86 -21.28
N ALA A 423 6.83 -17.70 -21.04
CA ALA A 423 7.02 -16.90 -19.83
C ALA A 423 6.75 -17.71 -18.55
N GLY A 424 5.72 -18.56 -18.54
CA GLY A 424 5.41 -19.43 -17.40
C GLY A 424 6.54 -20.42 -17.09
N VAL A 425 7.09 -21.08 -18.11
CA VAL A 425 8.21 -22.02 -17.98
C VAL A 425 9.45 -21.29 -17.49
N ALA A 426 9.79 -20.17 -18.14
CA ALA A 426 10.95 -19.35 -17.77
C ALA A 426 10.87 -18.90 -16.30
N VAL A 427 9.72 -18.38 -15.85
CA VAL A 427 9.55 -17.92 -14.46
C VAL A 427 9.70 -19.07 -13.47
N VAL A 428 9.01 -20.20 -13.67
CA VAL A 428 9.05 -21.34 -12.74
C VAL A 428 10.47 -21.91 -12.62
N PHE A 429 11.13 -22.18 -13.75
CA PHE A 429 12.47 -22.78 -13.73
C PHE A 429 13.55 -21.79 -13.28
N THR A 430 13.35 -20.48 -13.46
CA THR A 430 14.23 -19.44 -12.87
C THR A 430 14.13 -19.44 -11.35
N LEU A 431 12.92 -19.49 -10.78
CA LEU A 431 12.73 -19.55 -9.34
C LEU A 431 13.35 -20.82 -8.74
N LEU A 432 13.15 -21.99 -9.38
CA LEU A 432 13.76 -23.24 -8.95
C LEU A 432 15.30 -23.19 -9.04
N SER A 433 15.84 -22.55 -10.08
CA SER A 433 17.28 -22.34 -10.24
C SER A 433 17.87 -21.48 -9.12
N LEU A 434 17.18 -20.40 -8.73
CA LEU A 434 17.59 -19.58 -7.59
C LEU A 434 17.68 -20.39 -6.30
N VAL A 435 16.74 -21.31 -6.06
CA VAL A 435 16.78 -22.23 -4.90
C VAL A 435 18.02 -23.12 -4.94
N LEU A 436 18.37 -23.68 -6.12
CA LEU A 436 19.56 -24.52 -6.28
C LEU A 436 20.87 -23.72 -6.06
N ILE A 437 20.95 -22.51 -6.62
CA ILE A 437 22.09 -21.59 -6.49
C ILE A 437 22.31 -21.20 -5.02
N LEU A 438 21.25 -20.75 -4.33
CA LEU A 438 21.34 -20.36 -2.93
C LEU A 438 21.71 -21.55 -2.03
N ALA A 439 21.20 -22.75 -2.32
CA ALA A 439 21.55 -23.94 -1.56
C ALA A 439 23.01 -24.36 -1.74
N ARG A 440 23.60 -24.09 -2.91
CA ARG A 440 25.03 -24.26 -3.12
C ARG A 440 25.85 -23.28 -2.29
N GLY A 441 25.39 -22.04 -2.15
CA GLY A 441 26.01 -21.02 -1.30
C GLY A 441 25.98 -21.33 0.20
N VAL A 442 24.89 -21.97 0.68
CA VAL A 442 24.73 -22.31 2.11
C VAL A 442 25.65 -23.44 2.57
N SER A 443 25.88 -24.45 1.74
CA SER A 443 26.85 -25.51 2.06
C SER A 443 27.69 -25.86 0.83
N PRO A 444 28.78 -25.09 0.61
CA PRO A 444 29.72 -25.33 -0.49
C PRO A 444 30.51 -26.65 -0.36
N SER A 445 30.76 -27.17 0.84
CA SER A 445 31.46 -28.46 1.03
C SER A 445 30.60 -29.68 0.70
N SER A 446 29.27 -29.58 0.81
CA SER A 446 28.36 -30.70 0.55
C SER A 446 28.36 -31.14 -0.91
N ASN A 447 28.30 -32.46 -1.16
CA ASN A 447 28.34 -33.07 -2.51
C ASN A 447 27.43 -32.33 -3.52
N PRO A 448 27.96 -31.73 -4.60
CA PRO A 448 27.16 -30.93 -5.52
C PRO A 448 26.27 -31.75 -6.46
N ALA A 449 26.48 -33.07 -6.58
CA ALA A 449 25.80 -33.90 -7.59
C ALA A 449 24.26 -33.77 -7.61
N PRO A 450 23.54 -33.74 -6.47
CA PRO A 450 22.08 -33.56 -6.49
C PRO A 450 21.64 -32.17 -6.98
N LEU A 451 22.42 -31.13 -6.69
CA LEU A 451 22.13 -29.77 -7.16
C LEU A 451 22.42 -29.63 -8.66
N ILE A 452 23.49 -30.28 -9.14
CA ILE A 452 23.82 -30.35 -10.57
C ILE A 452 22.74 -31.12 -11.32
N ALA A 453 22.24 -32.24 -10.77
CA ALA A 453 21.10 -32.95 -11.34
C ALA A 453 19.87 -32.04 -11.49
N GLY A 454 19.56 -31.25 -10.45
CA GLY A 454 18.51 -30.24 -10.54
C GLY A 454 18.75 -29.19 -11.61
N GLY A 455 19.98 -28.68 -11.73
CA GLY A 455 20.37 -27.70 -12.75
C GLY A 455 20.32 -28.27 -14.17
N MET A 456 20.67 -29.54 -14.35
CA MET A 456 20.46 -30.24 -15.63
C MET A 456 18.96 -30.35 -15.96
N GLY A 457 18.10 -30.53 -14.95
CA GLY A 457 16.65 -30.51 -15.12
C GLY A 457 16.13 -29.17 -15.64
N VAL A 458 16.65 -28.06 -15.13
CA VAL A 458 16.35 -26.70 -15.61
C VAL A 458 16.77 -26.54 -17.07
N ILE A 459 18.00 -26.90 -17.41
CA ILE A 459 18.51 -26.78 -18.79
C ILE A 459 17.66 -27.64 -19.73
N LEU A 460 17.33 -28.87 -19.32
CA LEU A 460 16.50 -29.78 -20.10
C LEU A 460 15.06 -29.26 -20.23
N ALA A 461 14.54 -28.53 -19.25
CA ALA A 461 13.24 -27.86 -19.36
C ALA A 461 13.25 -26.76 -20.42
N LEU A 462 14.26 -25.88 -20.41
CA LEU A 462 14.37 -24.80 -21.40
C LEU A 462 14.60 -25.34 -22.81
N ILE A 463 15.40 -26.40 -22.95
CA ILE A 463 15.58 -27.09 -24.24
C ILE A 463 14.27 -27.76 -24.69
N ALA A 464 13.54 -28.40 -23.76
CA ALA A 464 12.28 -29.05 -24.09
C ALA A 464 11.20 -28.03 -24.51
N ASP A 465 11.21 -26.84 -23.91
CA ASP A 465 10.35 -25.73 -24.30
C ASP A 465 10.63 -25.29 -25.74
N ILE A 466 11.91 -25.03 -26.05
CA ILE A 466 12.33 -24.60 -27.40
C ILE A 466 12.03 -25.63 -28.49
N LEU A 467 12.18 -26.93 -28.19
CA LEU A 467 12.14 -27.98 -29.21
C LEU A 467 10.77 -28.65 -29.36
N PHE A 468 9.99 -28.75 -28.28
CA PHE A 468 8.79 -29.60 -28.24
C PHE A 468 7.52 -28.86 -27.81
N ILE A 469 7.64 -27.65 -27.25
CA ILE A 469 6.49 -26.86 -26.85
C ILE A 469 6.26 -25.79 -27.90
N SER A 470 5.08 -25.84 -28.50
CA SER A 470 4.61 -24.82 -29.43
C SER A 470 3.41 -24.10 -28.82
N PRO A 471 3.04 -22.91 -29.32
CA PRO A 471 1.83 -22.23 -28.87
C PRO A 471 0.53 -23.03 -29.10
N LEU A 472 0.57 -24.07 -29.94
CA LEU A 472 -0.53 -25.00 -30.20
C LEU A 472 -0.54 -26.21 -29.27
N SER A 473 0.49 -26.39 -28.44
CA SER A 473 0.60 -27.51 -27.50
C SER A 473 -0.45 -27.34 -26.40
N SER A 474 -1.28 -28.36 -26.18
CA SER A 474 -2.25 -28.34 -25.08
C SER A 474 -1.54 -28.32 -23.72
N SER A 475 -2.15 -27.73 -22.69
CA SER A 475 -1.62 -27.73 -21.32
C SER A 475 -1.22 -29.13 -20.82
N GLY A 476 -2.00 -30.16 -21.19
CA GLY A 476 -1.68 -31.54 -20.86
C GLY A 476 -0.42 -32.06 -21.57
N SER A 477 -0.24 -31.76 -22.85
CA SER A 477 0.96 -32.15 -23.60
C SER A 477 2.21 -31.44 -23.07
N THR A 478 2.12 -30.13 -22.81
CA THR A 478 3.18 -29.32 -22.18
C THR A 478 3.56 -29.87 -20.82
N PHE A 479 2.58 -30.22 -19.98
CA PHE A 479 2.83 -30.83 -18.67
C PHE A 479 3.58 -32.17 -18.79
N LEU A 480 3.20 -33.02 -19.74
CA LEU A 480 3.84 -34.32 -19.95
C LEU A 480 5.28 -34.17 -20.47
N ILE A 481 5.52 -33.26 -21.41
CA ILE A 481 6.85 -32.96 -21.95
C ILE A 481 7.77 -32.44 -20.83
N LEU A 482 7.26 -31.55 -19.99
CA LEU A 482 8.02 -30.97 -18.89
C LEU A 482 8.11 -31.86 -17.65
N ALA A 483 7.35 -32.95 -17.55
CA ALA A 483 7.30 -33.79 -16.36
C ALA A 483 8.69 -34.31 -15.96
N ILE A 484 9.47 -34.84 -16.91
CA ILE A 484 10.82 -35.37 -16.65
C ILE A 484 11.78 -34.27 -16.16
N PRO A 485 12.00 -33.16 -16.90
CA PRO A 485 12.85 -32.08 -16.42
C PRO A 485 12.36 -31.47 -15.10
N PHE A 486 11.04 -31.38 -14.91
CA PHE A 486 10.45 -30.89 -13.66
C PHE A 486 10.73 -31.81 -12.48
N PHE A 487 10.57 -33.12 -12.61
CA PHE A 487 10.91 -34.09 -11.55
C PHE A 487 12.40 -34.09 -11.22
N LEU A 488 13.26 -33.98 -12.23
CA LEU A 488 14.71 -33.90 -12.03
C LEU A 488 15.09 -32.61 -11.27
N THR A 489 14.46 -31.49 -11.63
CA THR A 489 14.63 -30.22 -10.94
C THR A 489 14.13 -30.29 -9.49
N LEU A 490 12.94 -30.87 -9.27
CA LEU A 490 12.37 -31.07 -7.93
C LEU A 490 13.22 -31.99 -7.05
N TYR A 491 13.87 -33.01 -7.62
CA TYR A 491 14.82 -33.84 -6.89
C TYR A 491 15.99 -33.01 -6.35
N GLY A 492 16.58 -32.16 -7.20
CA GLY A 492 17.61 -31.21 -6.78
C GLY A 492 17.10 -30.21 -5.74
N CYS A 493 15.92 -29.63 -5.96
CA CYS A 493 15.30 -28.67 -5.05
C CYS A 493 14.96 -29.29 -3.70
N ARG A 494 14.55 -30.57 -3.62
CA ARG A 494 14.32 -31.27 -2.36
C ARG A 494 15.58 -31.32 -1.51
N VAL A 495 16.72 -31.65 -2.11
CA VAL A 495 18.02 -31.65 -1.42
C VAL A 495 18.46 -30.22 -1.08
N ALA A 496 18.23 -29.28 -1.99
CA ALA A 496 18.50 -27.86 -1.80
C ALA A 496 17.77 -27.30 -0.58
N MET A 497 16.47 -27.57 -0.45
CA MET A 497 15.65 -27.17 0.70
C MET A 497 16.17 -27.75 2.01
N GLY A 498 16.66 -29.00 1.99
CA GLY A 498 17.35 -29.60 3.13
C GLY A 498 18.55 -28.77 3.58
N ARG A 499 19.40 -28.33 2.64
CA ARG A 499 20.56 -27.47 2.94
C ARG A 499 20.16 -26.08 3.42
N LEU A 500 19.22 -25.43 2.71
CA LEU A 500 18.73 -24.09 3.06
C LEU A 500 18.14 -24.06 4.49
N SER A 501 17.47 -25.15 4.91
CA SER A 501 16.88 -25.27 6.25
C SER A 501 17.88 -25.33 7.41
N GLN A 502 19.16 -25.64 7.11
CA GLN A 502 20.24 -25.67 8.10
C GLN A 502 20.74 -24.25 8.40
N ASN A 503 20.57 -23.31 7.47
CA ASN A 503 20.94 -21.93 7.66
C ASN A 503 19.89 -21.21 8.51
N ASP A 504 20.28 -20.76 9.70
CA ASP A 504 19.38 -20.06 10.63
C ASP A 504 18.77 -18.79 10.01
N LEU A 505 19.53 -18.03 9.21
CA LEU A 505 19.04 -16.82 8.56
C LEU A 505 17.89 -17.14 7.61
N LEU A 506 18.10 -18.10 6.71
CA LEU A 506 17.09 -18.50 5.74
C LEU A 506 15.89 -19.14 6.42
N ARG A 507 16.11 -19.96 7.45
CA ARG A 507 15.03 -20.61 8.19
C ARG A 507 14.09 -19.61 8.88
N VAL A 508 14.61 -18.48 9.35
CA VAL A 508 13.83 -17.49 10.11
C VAL A 508 13.27 -16.38 9.22
N VAL A 509 14.04 -15.90 8.24
CA VAL A 509 13.68 -14.74 7.39
C VAL A 509 12.84 -15.12 6.19
N PHE A 510 13.13 -16.26 5.58
CA PHE A 510 12.52 -16.64 4.32
C PHE A 510 11.01 -16.83 4.42
N PRO A 511 10.44 -17.49 5.45
CA PRO A 511 8.99 -17.71 5.48
C PRO A 511 8.16 -16.41 5.56
N PRO A 512 8.46 -15.43 6.45
CA PRO A 512 7.78 -14.14 6.43
C PRO A 512 7.99 -13.36 5.13
N LEU A 513 9.20 -13.43 4.54
CA LEU A 513 9.49 -12.77 3.26
C LEU A 513 8.64 -13.37 2.12
N VAL A 514 8.53 -14.70 2.03
CA VAL A 514 7.69 -15.37 1.04
C VAL A 514 6.22 -14.97 1.22
N LEU A 515 5.76 -14.84 2.46
CA LEU A 515 4.40 -14.38 2.74
C LEU A 515 4.18 -12.94 2.25
N ILE A 516 5.09 -12.02 2.57
CA ILE A 516 5.03 -10.62 2.12
C ILE A 516 5.08 -10.55 0.59
N VAL A 517 5.97 -11.30 -0.06
CA VAL A 517 6.08 -11.34 -1.53
C VAL A 517 4.85 -11.97 -2.16
N ALA A 518 4.23 -12.99 -1.55
CA ALA A 518 3.00 -13.58 -2.07
C ALA A 518 1.83 -12.59 -2.01
N VAL A 519 1.68 -11.88 -0.89
CA VAL A 519 0.64 -10.87 -0.69
C VAL A 519 0.87 -9.66 -1.59
N LEU A 520 2.06 -9.07 -1.56
CA LEU A 520 2.37 -7.92 -2.39
C LEU A 520 2.37 -8.31 -3.86
N GLY A 521 2.94 -9.44 -4.24
CA GLY A 521 2.94 -9.92 -5.62
C GLY A 521 1.54 -10.09 -6.20
N SER A 522 0.58 -10.59 -5.40
CA SER A 522 -0.80 -10.74 -5.88
C SER A 522 -1.53 -9.41 -6.03
N ILE A 523 -1.15 -8.37 -5.26
CA ILE A 523 -1.70 -7.01 -5.39
C ILE A 523 -1.01 -6.26 -6.53
N LEU A 524 0.32 -6.21 -6.53
CA LEU A 524 1.14 -5.48 -7.50
C LEU A 524 0.99 -6.06 -8.91
N GLY A 525 0.78 -7.38 -9.04
CA GLY A 525 0.53 -8.06 -10.30
C GLY A 525 -0.93 -8.03 -10.76
N GLY A 526 -1.81 -7.29 -10.08
CA GLY A 526 -3.23 -7.19 -10.45
C GLY A 526 -4.03 -8.48 -10.35
N ILE A 527 -3.50 -9.52 -9.71
CA ILE A 527 -4.13 -10.85 -9.62
C ILE A 527 -5.32 -10.80 -8.67
N THR A 528 -5.19 -10.09 -7.55
CA THR A 528 -6.22 -10.00 -6.51
C THR A 528 -6.31 -8.61 -5.90
N ASN A 529 -7.52 -8.20 -5.53
CA ASN A 529 -7.73 -7.01 -4.70
C ASN A 529 -7.03 -7.15 -3.31
N PRO A 530 -6.83 -6.03 -2.58
CA PRO A 530 -6.17 -6.06 -1.27
C PRO A 530 -6.81 -7.02 -0.25
N THR A 531 -8.12 -7.22 -0.29
CA THR A 531 -8.84 -8.02 0.71
C THR A 531 -8.56 -9.52 0.59
N PRO A 532 -8.69 -10.17 -0.59
CA PRO A 532 -8.22 -11.54 -0.78
C PRO A 532 -6.72 -11.71 -0.48
N ALA A 533 -5.89 -10.74 -0.88
CA ALA A 533 -4.44 -10.78 -0.60
C ALA A 533 -4.16 -10.73 0.91
N ALA A 534 -4.86 -9.88 1.65
CA ALA A 534 -4.75 -9.80 3.10
C ALA A 534 -5.20 -11.10 3.78
N ALA A 535 -6.28 -11.74 3.29
CA ALA A 535 -6.73 -13.03 3.78
C ALA A 535 -5.70 -14.15 3.55
N LEU A 536 -5.04 -14.18 2.37
CA LEU A 536 -3.90 -15.06 2.11
C LEU A 536 -2.76 -14.82 3.10
N GLY A 537 -2.45 -13.54 3.38
CA GLY A 537 -1.47 -13.11 4.37
C GLY A 537 -1.79 -13.64 5.78
N ALA A 538 -3.00 -13.39 6.27
CA ALA A 538 -3.46 -13.84 7.59
C ALA A 538 -3.44 -15.37 7.70
N ALA A 539 -3.94 -16.09 6.69
CA ALA A 539 -3.92 -17.54 6.64
C ALA A 539 -2.47 -18.09 6.66
N GLY A 540 -1.58 -17.51 5.85
CA GLY A 540 -0.17 -17.87 5.81
C GLY A 540 0.55 -17.62 7.14
N ALA A 541 0.26 -16.50 7.82
CA ALA A 541 0.81 -16.21 9.14
C ALA A 541 0.31 -17.20 10.21
N ILE A 542 -0.98 -17.57 10.18
CA ILE A 542 -1.56 -18.59 11.06
C ILE A 542 -0.86 -19.94 10.85
N MET A 543 -0.69 -20.35 9.59
CA MET A 543 0.01 -21.58 9.26
C MET A 543 1.48 -21.54 9.70
N LEU A 544 2.19 -20.43 9.46
CA LEU A 544 3.58 -20.26 9.86
C LEU A 544 3.75 -20.32 11.39
N ALA A 545 2.88 -19.64 12.13
CA ALA A 545 2.85 -19.68 13.59
C ALA A 545 2.56 -21.09 14.12
N ALA A 546 1.60 -21.80 13.52
CA ALA A 546 1.28 -23.18 13.89
C ALA A 546 2.44 -24.14 13.59
N TYR A 547 3.12 -23.98 12.45
CA TYR A 547 4.32 -24.74 12.10
C TYR A 547 5.42 -24.57 13.15
N ARG A 548 5.72 -23.31 13.52
CA ARG A 548 6.71 -22.98 14.55
C ARG A 548 6.33 -23.64 15.88
N LYS A 549 5.08 -23.48 16.31
CA LYS A 549 4.59 -24.05 17.58
C LYS A 549 4.67 -25.58 17.61
N LEU A 550 4.26 -26.25 16.54
CA LEU A 550 4.36 -27.71 16.44
C LEU A 550 5.79 -28.20 16.45
N LYS A 551 6.73 -27.42 15.90
CA LYS A 551 8.15 -27.76 15.93
C LYS A 551 8.73 -27.66 17.35
N GLU A 552 8.34 -26.65 18.12
CA GLU A 552 8.67 -26.55 19.55
C GLU A 552 8.12 -27.74 20.36
N GLU A 553 6.91 -28.20 20.03
CA GLU A 553 6.21 -29.28 20.73
C GLU A 553 6.55 -30.70 20.19
N ASN A 554 7.48 -30.84 19.24
CA ASN A 554 7.75 -32.09 18.50
C ASN A 554 6.49 -32.75 17.89
N GLY A 555 5.47 -31.94 17.57
CA GLY A 555 4.20 -32.38 17.00
C GLY A 555 4.27 -32.68 15.50
N LYS A 556 3.10 -32.97 14.89
CA LYS A 556 2.95 -33.28 13.46
C LYS A 556 3.06 -32.03 12.56
N SER A 557 4.17 -31.30 12.61
CA SER A 557 4.45 -30.10 11.81
C SER A 557 4.40 -30.35 10.29
N LYS A 558 4.56 -31.61 9.86
CA LYS A 558 4.42 -32.03 8.46
C LYS A 558 3.05 -31.71 7.86
N ILE A 559 1.97 -31.74 8.65
CA ILE A 559 0.61 -31.44 8.14
C ILE A 559 0.57 -30.02 7.58
N VAL A 560 1.15 -29.05 8.30
CA VAL A 560 1.18 -27.65 7.87
C VAL A 560 2.02 -27.47 6.61
N ILE A 561 3.19 -28.14 6.53
CA ILE A 561 4.03 -28.10 5.32
C ILE A 561 3.28 -28.65 4.09
N TRP A 562 2.61 -29.80 4.24
CA TRP A 562 1.81 -30.38 3.15
C TRP A 562 0.64 -29.48 2.77
N ALA A 563 0.03 -28.76 3.72
CA ALA A 563 -1.05 -27.84 3.44
C ALA A 563 -0.55 -26.60 2.68
N SER A 564 0.61 -26.06 3.04
CA SER A 564 1.28 -25.00 2.27
C SER A 564 1.65 -25.50 0.86
N PHE A 565 2.10 -26.75 0.74
CA PHE A 565 2.39 -27.35 -0.56
C PHE A 565 1.12 -27.55 -1.40
N ALA A 566 -0.01 -27.91 -0.78
CA ALA A 566 -1.30 -28.00 -1.46
C ALA A 566 -1.75 -26.65 -2.03
N LEU A 567 -1.49 -25.53 -1.35
CA LEU A 567 -1.73 -24.19 -1.92
C LEU A 567 -0.89 -23.96 -3.19
N VAL A 568 0.38 -24.36 -3.20
CA VAL A 568 1.23 -24.26 -4.39
C VAL A 568 0.70 -25.12 -5.53
N ILE A 569 0.27 -26.35 -5.25
CA ILE A 569 -0.39 -27.22 -6.25
C ILE A 569 -1.63 -26.51 -6.81
N MET A 570 -2.49 -25.98 -5.95
CA MET A 570 -3.71 -25.30 -6.37
C MET A 570 -3.41 -24.11 -7.30
N ILE A 571 -2.42 -23.28 -6.96
CA ILE A 571 -2.00 -22.14 -7.80
C ILE A 571 -1.42 -22.63 -9.13
N LEU A 572 -0.53 -23.63 -9.12
CA LEU A 572 0.06 -24.16 -10.35
C LEU A 572 -1.00 -24.73 -11.29
N PHE A 573 -1.96 -25.50 -10.79
CA PHE A 573 -3.03 -26.04 -11.62
C PHE A 573 -4.00 -24.95 -12.08
N GLY A 574 -4.30 -23.96 -11.25
CA GLY A 574 -5.17 -22.83 -11.61
C GLY A 574 -4.57 -21.89 -12.65
N VAL A 575 -3.24 -21.76 -12.72
CA VAL A 575 -2.55 -20.93 -13.73
C VAL A 575 -2.37 -21.67 -15.06
N ASN A 576 -2.18 -23.00 -15.03
CA ASN A 576 -1.83 -23.78 -16.23
C ASN A 576 -3.03 -24.47 -16.91
N PHE A 577 -4.14 -24.69 -16.19
CA PHE A 577 -5.32 -25.39 -16.70
C PHE A 577 -6.58 -24.55 -16.49
N ASP A 578 -7.52 -24.66 -17.43
CA ASP A 578 -8.83 -24.02 -17.30
C ASP A 578 -9.75 -24.87 -16.41
N LEU A 579 -9.92 -24.43 -15.16
CA LEU A 579 -10.71 -25.14 -14.15
C LEU A 579 -12.23 -24.94 -14.31
N ARG A 580 -12.70 -24.24 -15.34
CA ARG A 580 -14.13 -24.02 -15.60
C ARG A 580 -14.78 -25.28 -16.18
N ILE A 581 -15.45 -26.03 -15.32
CA ILE A 581 -16.12 -27.30 -15.65
C ILE A 581 -17.55 -27.15 -16.19
N THR A 582 -18.08 -25.93 -16.25
CA THR A 582 -19.46 -25.65 -16.74
C THR A 582 -19.54 -25.44 -18.26
N ARG A 583 -18.43 -25.63 -18.99
CA ARG A 583 -18.37 -25.51 -20.46
C ARG A 583 -19.04 -26.73 -21.12
N SER A 584 -19.55 -26.56 -22.34
CA SER A 584 -20.22 -27.62 -23.10
C SER A 584 -19.30 -28.78 -23.46
N ASP A 585 -18.03 -28.50 -23.75
CA ASP A 585 -16.97 -29.49 -24.00
C ASP A 585 -15.78 -29.21 -23.08
N VAL A 586 -15.57 -30.07 -22.07
CA VAL A 586 -14.43 -29.98 -21.14
C VAL A 586 -13.47 -31.14 -21.41
N PRO A 587 -12.22 -30.87 -21.86
CA PRO A 587 -11.21 -31.90 -22.06
C PRO A 587 -10.94 -32.72 -20.79
N LEU A 588 -10.59 -34.01 -20.94
CA LEU A 588 -10.27 -34.90 -19.81
C LEU A 588 -9.15 -34.35 -18.91
N GLN A 589 -8.15 -33.69 -19.51
CA GLN A 589 -7.04 -33.05 -18.80
C GLN A 589 -7.52 -31.97 -17.81
N ASP A 590 -8.52 -31.17 -18.20
CA ASP A 590 -9.05 -30.06 -17.39
C ASP A 590 -9.89 -30.62 -16.24
N TRP A 591 -10.61 -31.73 -16.48
CA TRP A 591 -11.27 -32.49 -15.44
C TRP A 591 -10.30 -33.06 -14.39
N ILE A 592 -9.20 -33.67 -14.83
CA ILE A 592 -8.16 -34.18 -13.93
C ILE A 592 -7.54 -33.03 -13.13
N ALA A 593 -7.21 -31.92 -13.80
CA ALA A 593 -6.67 -30.71 -13.18
C ALA A 593 -7.61 -30.15 -12.11
N TYR A 594 -8.91 -30.05 -12.41
CA TYR A 594 -9.95 -29.63 -11.48
C TYR A 594 -10.02 -30.54 -10.25
N ILE A 595 -10.03 -31.86 -10.43
CA ILE A 595 -10.09 -32.81 -9.30
C ILE A 595 -8.85 -32.66 -8.39
N ILE A 596 -7.66 -32.52 -8.98
CA ILE A 596 -6.42 -32.31 -8.22
C ILE A 596 -6.46 -30.97 -7.48
N ALA A 597 -6.86 -29.89 -8.15
CA ALA A 597 -6.97 -28.56 -7.56
C ALA A 597 -7.99 -28.53 -6.42
N GLN A 598 -9.15 -29.18 -6.60
CA GLN A 598 -10.19 -29.29 -5.59
C GLN A 598 -9.73 -30.11 -4.36
N GLY A 599 -9.03 -31.22 -4.59
CA GLY A 599 -8.43 -32.01 -3.51
C GLY A 599 -7.38 -31.22 -2.74
N ALA A 600 -6.53 -30.48 -3.46
CA ALA A 600 -5.53 -29.59 -2.87
C ALA A 600 -6.19 -28.45 -2.06
N TYR A 601 -7.27 -27.85 -2.57
CA TYR A 601 -8.07 -26.83 -1.89
C TYR A 601 -8.62 -27.35 -0.55
N HIS A 602 -9.29 -28.51 -0.56
CA HIS A 602 -9.84 -29.09 0.66
C HIS A 602 -8.74 -29.45 1.68
N PHE A 603 -7.59 -29.95 1.22
CA PHE A 603 -6.46 -30.25 2.09
C PHE A 603 -5.83 -28.98 2.69
N ALA A 604 -5.67 -27.92 1.89
CA ALA A 604 -5.21 -26.63 2.36
C ALA A 604 -6.17 -26.02 3.40
N PHE A 605 -7.48 -26.08 3.14
CA PHE A 605 -8.52 -25.63 4.07
C PHE A 605 -8.48 -26.40 5.40
N PHE A 606 -8.37 -27.74 5.33
CA PHE A 606 -8.16 -28.56 6.52
C PHE A 606 -6.89 -28.17 7.28
N GLY A 607 -5.78 -27.93 6.57
CA GLY A 607 -4.52 -27.48 7.16
C GLY A 607 -4.62 -26.13 7.87
N LEU A 608 -5.40 -25.20 7.33
CA LEU A 608 -5.70 -23.92 7.96
C LEU A 608 -6.52 -24.11 9.24
N LEU A 609 -7.60 -24.90 9.20
CA LEU A 609 -8.41 -25.22 10.39
C LEU A 609 -7.58 -25.93 11.47
N PHE A 610 -6.73 -26.87 11.07
CA PHE A 610 -5.80 -27.54 11.97
C PHE A 610 -4.82 -26.55 12.59
N SER A 611 -4.30 -25.59 11.82
CA SER A 611 -3.43 -24.53 12.31
C SER A 611 -4.14 -23.63 13.32
N CYS A 612 -5.39 -23.23 13.05
CA CYS A 612 -6.23 -22.51 14.01
C CYS A 612 -6.43 -23.30 15.30
N TRP A 613 -6.72 -24.60 15.21
CA TRP A 613 -6.89 -25.47 16.38
C TRP A 613 -5.60 -25.58 17.22
N VAL A 614 -4.43 -25.72 16.57
CA VAL A 614 -3.12 -25.73 17.24
C VAL A 614 -2.86 -24.40 17.96
N LEU A 615 -3.11 -23.26 17.32
CA LEU A 615 -2.92 -21.94 17.92
C LEU A 615 -3.92 -21.64 19.04
N PHE A 616 -5.15 -22.17 18.94
CA PHE A 616 -6.14 -22.09 19.99
C PHE A 616 -5.70 -22.91 21.22
N ARG A 617 -5.30 -24.16 21.01
CA ARG A 617 -4.78 -25.05 22.07
C ARG A 617 -3.56 -24.47 22.78
N SER A 618 -2.71 -23.76 22.05
CA SER A 618 -1.50 -23.13 22.59
C SER A 618 -1.71 -21.73 23.17
N ASN A 619 -2.95 -21.26 23.33
CA ASN A 619 -3.30 -19.94 23.84
C ASN A 619 -2.71 -18.76 23.05
N ILE A 620 -2.37 -18.95 21.78
CA ILE A 620 -1.89 -17.88 20.89
C ILE A 620 -3.06 -17.21 20.16
N LEU A 621 -4.05 -18.00 19.70
CA LEU A 621 -5.14 -17.48 18.86
C LEU A 621 -6.07 -16.53 19.63
N ALA A 622 -6.38 -16.82 20.90
CA ALA A 622 -7.30 -15.98 21.68
C ALA A 622 -6.77 -14.54 21.91
N PRO A 623 -5.49 -14.33 22.30
CA PRO A 623 -4.87 -13.01 22.31
C PRO A 623 -4.85 -12.35 20.93
N VAL A 624 -4.53 -13.10 19.86
CA VAL A 624 -4.51 -12.58 18.49
C VAL A 624 -5.88 -12.00 18.12
N VAL A 625 -6.96 -12.77 18.31
CA VAL A 625 -8.32 -12.34 17.97
C VAL A 625 -8.73 -11.12 18.81
N ARG A 626 -8.38 -11.11 20.12
CA ARG A 626 -8.70 -9.99 21.01
C ARG A 626 -7.99 -8.69 20.61
N GLU A 627 -6.69 -8.75 20.35
CA GLU A 627 -5.93 -7.57 19.93
C GLU A 627 -6.35 -7.10 18.53
N THR A 628 -6.62 -8.03 17.61
CA THR A 628 -7.15 -7.71 16.28
C THR A 628 -8.51 -7.00 16.39
N ALA A 629 -9.41 -7.52 17.22
CA ALA A 629 -10.72 -6.91 17.46
C ALA A 629 -10.59 -5.53 18.12
N LYS A 630 -9.66 -5.35 19.05
CA LYS A 630 -9.41 -4.07 19.71
C LYS A 630 -8.89 -3.00 18.74
N VAL A 631 -7.88 -3.32 17.94
CA VAL A 631 -7.32 -2.39 16.95
C VAL A 631 -8.36 -2.06 15.90
N THR A 632 -9.07 -3.07 15.39
CA THR A 632 -10.10 -2.85 14.38
C THR A 632 -11.26 -2.04 14.93
N SER A 633 -11.76 -2.36 16.14
CA SER A 633 -12.82 -1.57 16.79
C SER A 633 -12.40 -0.12 16.98
N MET A 634 -11.15 0.16 17.33
CA MET A 634 -10.63 1.53 17.43
C MET A 634 -10.75 2.27 16.09
N VAL A 635 -10.31 1.67 14.98
CA VAL A 635 -10.41 2.25 13.63
C VAL A 635 -11.87 2.51 13.26
N PHE A 636 -12.78 1.56 13.49
CA PHE A 636 -14.20 1.70 13.18
C PHE A 636 -14.88 2.78 14.04
N THR A 637 -14.57 2.86 15.34
CA THR A 637 -15.14 3.91 16.19
C THR A 637 -14.61 5.29 15.80
N ILE A 638 -13.34 5.42 15.41
CA ILE A 638 -12.78 6.68 14.87
C ILE A 638 -13.51 7.06 13.58
N LEU A 639 -13.72 6.11 12.67
CA LEU A 639 -14.47 6.35 11.43
C LEU A 639 -15.87 6.89 11.73
N ILE A 640 -16.62 6.24 12.63
CA ILE A 640 -17.97 6.70 13.03
C ILE A 640 -17.93 8.08 13.68
N GLY A 641 -17.03 8.29 14.66
CA GLY A 641 -16.90 9.56 15.37
C GLY A 641 -16.52 10.71 14.45
N SER A 642 -15.60 10.47 13.51
CA SER A 642 -15.17 11.47 12.52
C SER A 642 -16.31 11.93 11.61
N GLN A 643 -17.28 11.07 11.28
CA GLN A 643 -18.44 11.48 10.48
C GLN A 643 -19.32 12.48 11.22
N LEU A 644 -19.51 12.32 12.54
CA LEU A 644 -20.26 13.27 13.36
C LEU A 644 -19.59 14.65 13.34
N LEU A 645 -18.28 14.69 13.59
CA LEU A 645 -17.51 15.93 13.59
C LEU A 645 -17.51 16.58 12.20
N ASN A 646 -17.32 15.80 11.15
CA ASN A 646 -17.30 16.29 9.77
C ASN A 646 -18.65 16.90 9.36
N LEU A 647 -19.77 16.28 9.74
CA LEU A 647 -21.10 16.84 9.46
C LEU A 647 -21.37 18.13 10.24
N VAL A 648 -20.87 18.24 11.46
CA VAL A 648 -20.92 19.51 12.21
C VAL A 648 -20.17 20.61 11.47
N LEU A 649 -18.95 20.33 10.98
CA LEU A 649 -18.17 21.28 10.17
C LEU A 649 -18.89 21.70 8.88
N ILE A 650 -19.54 20.76 8.19
CA ILE A 650 -20.37 21.05 7.01
C ILE A 650 -21.56 21.92 7.40
N SER A 651 -22.18 21.68 8.56
CA SER A 651 -23.46 22.27 8.91
C SER A 651 -23.45 23.79 9.02
N PHE A 652 -22.33 24.37 9.47
CA PHE A 652 -22.12 25.81 9.59
C PHE A 652 -21.20 26.39 8.49
N GLY A 653 -20.86 25.61 7.46
CA GLY A 653 -20.05 26.07 6.32
C GLY A 653 -18.53 26.07 6.53
N GLY A 654 -18.02 25.46 7.61
CA GLY A 654 -16.60 25.43 7.94
C GLY A 654 -15.73 24.76 6.87
N GLU A 655 -16.21 23.67 6.26
CA GLU A 655 -15.50 22.99 5.17
C GLU A 655 -15.34 23.91 3.95
N HIS A 656 -16.42 24.55 3.51
CA HIS A 656 -16.41 25.42 2.33
C HIS A 656 -15.53 26.65 2.56
N HIS A 657 -15.49 27.16 3.79
CA HIS A 657 -14.62 28.26 4.17
C HIS A 657 -13.12 27.88 4.06
N ILE A 658 -12.74 26.71 4.57
CA ILE A 658 -11.36 26.19 4.43
C ILE A 658 -11.01 25.96 2.95
N GLN A 659 -11.92 25.35 2.18
CA GLN A 659 -11.70 25.11 0.76
C GLN A 659 -11.59 26.41 -0.04
N ALA A 660 -12.41 27.42 0.27
CA ALA A 660 -12.34 28.74 -0.35
C ALA A 660 -11.03 29.47 -0.02
N PHE A 661 -10.52 29.32 1.21
CA PHE A 661 -9.19 29.82 1.59
C PHE A 661 -8.08 29.14 0.77
N LEU A 662 -8.11 27.80 0.67
CA LEU A 662 -7.11 27.06 -0.11
C LEU A 662 -7.19 27.37 -1.62
N ARG A 663 -8.39 27.52 -2.18
CA ARG A 663 -8.60 27.90 -3.59
C ARG A 663 -8.25 29.36 -3.89
N SER A 664 -8.03 30.20 -2.87
CA SER A 664 -7.64 31.60 -3.09
C SER A 664 -6.21 31.76 -3.60
N PHE A 665 -5.36 30.75 -3.41
CA PHE A 665 -4.01 30.74 -3.95
C PHE A 665 -4.02 30.31 -5.42
N ASP A 666 -3.40 31.11 -6.30
CA ASP A 666 -3.36 30.83 -7.74
C ASP A 666 -2.46 29.64 -8.11
N ASN A 667 -1.55 29.21 -7.23
CA ASN A 667 -0.58 28.16 -7.51
C ASN A 667 -0.87 26.88 -6.70
N GLU A 668 -1.22 25.80 -7.39
CA GLU A 668 -1.53 24.48 -6.82
C GLU A 668 -0.40 23.93 -5.92
N MET A 669 0.87 24.20 -6.24
CA MET A 669 2.00 23.76 -5.44
C MET A 669 2.10 24.50 -4.10
N ILE A 670 1.69 25.78 -4.06
CA ILE A 670 1.63 26.55 -2.81
C ILE A 670 0.50 25.99 -1.94
N VAL A 671 -0.68 25.73 -2.53
CA VAL A 671 -1.80 25.10 -1.82
C VAL A 671 -1.37 23.77 -1.22
N PHE A 672 -0.70 22.94 -2.02
CA PHE A 672 -0.21 21.65 -1.57
C PHE A 672 0.82 21.79 -0.42
N LEU A 673 1.75 22.75 -0.49
CA LEU A 673 2.70 23.02 0.59
C LEU A 673 2.01 23.49 1.88
N VAL A 674 1.01 24.37 1.77
CA VAL A 674 0.21 24.85 2.90
C VAL A 674 -0.53 23.69 3.57
N VAL A 675 -1.16 22.81 2.78
CA VAL A 675 -1.80 21.61 3.31
C VAL A 675 -0.78 20.70 4.00
N MET A 676 0.37 20.46 3.39
CA MET A 676 1.43 19.64 3.98
C MET A 676 1.88 20.20 5.34
N LEU A 677 2.02 21.53 5.46
CA LEU A 677 2.33 22.17 6.73
C LEU A 677 1.21 21.99 7.77
N ILE A 678 -0.06 22.15 7.37
CA ILE A 678 -1.21 21.94 8.26
C ILE A 678 -1.26 20.49 8.75
N LEU A 679 -1.13 19.52 7.84
CA LEU A 679 -1.12 18.09 8.18
C LEU A 679 0.05 17.75 9.12
N PHE A 680 1.21 18.36 8.91
CA PHE A 680 2.38 18.19 9.76
C PHE A 680 2.15 18.73 11.18
N ILE A 681 1.62 19.94 11.31
CA ILE A 681 1.33 20.54 12.63
C ILE A 681 0.23 19.74 13.34
N LEU A 682 -0.80 19.33 12.61
CA LEU A 682 -1.92 18.62 13.19
C LEU A 682 -1.54 17.22 13.68
N GLY A 683 -0.60 16.55 13.02
CA GLY A 683 -0.09 15.25 13.44
C GLY A 683 0.72 15.28 14.73
N PHE A 684 0.97 16.45 15.32
CA PHE A 684 1.46 16.54 16.70
C PHE A 684 0.37 16.20 17.72
N VAL A 685 -0.89 16.42 17.36
CA VAL A 685 -2.02 16.28 18.28
C VAL A 685 -2.86 15.07 17.91
N LEU A 686 -3.06 14.85 16.61
CA LEU A 686 -3.93 13.83 16.07
C LEU A 686 -3.13 12.65 15.52
N ASP A 687 -3.67 11.45 15.68
CA ASP A 687 -3.17 10.24 15.03
C ASP A 687 -3.44 10.31 13.52
N PHE A 688 -2.65 9.58 12.72
CA PHE A 688 -2.79 9.57 11.26
C PHE A 688 -4.19 9.12 10.82
N LEU A 689 -4.83 8.19 11.56
CA LEU A 689 -6.20 7.74 11.28
C LEU A 689 -7.19 8.91 11.33
N GLU A 690 -7.01 9.79 12.30
CA GLU A 690 -7.90 10.92 12.57
C GLU A 690 -7.70 11.98 11.49
N ILE A 691 -6.45 12.23 11.10
CA ILE A 691 -6.14 13.15 10.01
C ILE A 691 -6.69 12.64 8.68
N ILE A 692 -6.54 11.35 8.38
CA ILE A 692 -7.08 10.73 7.16
C ILE A 692 -8.60 10.86 7.10
N TYR A 693 -9.31 10.71 8.21
CA TYR A 693 -10.79 10.76 8.19
C TYR A 693 -11.40 12.14 8.41
N ILE A 694 -10.67 13.09 9.03
CA ILE A 694 -11.17 14.44 9.29
C ILE A 694 -10.63 15.41 8.24
N VAL A 695 -9.31 15.48 8.06
CA VAL A 695 -8.68 16.57 7.29
C VAL A 695 -8.59 16.25 5.81
N VAL A 696 -8.25 15.01 5.45
CA VAL A 696 -8.13 14.64 4.02
C VAL A 696 -9.45 14.84 3.25
N PRO A 697 -10.65 14.55 3.79
CA PRO A 697 -11.91 14.90 3.13
C PRO A 697 -12.11 16.40 2.94
N ILE A 698 -11.64 17.23 3.87
CA ILE A 698 -11.80 18.68 3.81
C ILE A 698 -10.87 19.27 2.74
N VAL A 699 -9.60 18.86 2.73
CA VAL A 699 -8.57 19.41 1.83
C VAL A 699 -8.50 18.67 0.48
N GLY A 700 -8.95 17.42 0.43
CA GLY A 700 -8.77 16.52 -0.70
C GLY A 700 -9.46 16.97 -1.98
N PRO A 701 -10.70 17.49 -1.95
CA PRO A 701 -11.34 18.05 -3.14
C PRO A 701 -10.54 19.19 -3.79
N VAL A 702 -9.76 19.94 -2.99
CA VAL A 702 -8.91 21.03 -3.51
C VAL A 702 -7.62 20.49 -4.13
N ILE A 703 -7.03 19.45 -3.54
CA ILE A 703 -5.74 18.91 -3.99
C ILE A 703 -5.91 17.93 -5.14
N TYR A 704 -6.81 16.95 -5.00
CA TYR A 704 -7.04 15.90 -5.99
C TYR A 704 -7.95 16.32 -7.13
N GLY A 705 -8.66 17.45 -6.99
CA GLY A 705 -9.35 18.11 -8.10
C GLY A 705 -8.42 18.91 -9.02
N GLY A 706 -7.15 19.10 -8.63
CA GLY A 706 -6.15 19.82 -9.42
C GLY A 706 -5.48 18.98 -10.52
N THR A 707 -4.28 19.40 -10.91
CA THR A 707 -3.47 18.76 -11.96
C THR A 707 -2.37 17.83 -11.43
N LEU A 708 -2.13 17.84 -10.11
CA LEU A 708 -1.07 17.07 -9.48
C LEU A 708 -1.32 15.56 -9.57
N ASP A 709 -0.26 14.77 -9.77
CA ASP A 709 -0.35 13.31 -9.79
C ASP A 709 -0.87 12.79 -8.44
N PRO A 710 -2.01 12.07 -8.42
CA PRO A 710 -2.67 11.71 -7.18
C PRO A 710 -1.88 10.68 -6.36
N ALA A 711 -1.11 9.81 -7.02
CA ALA A 711 -0.26 8.85 -6.32
C ALA A 711 0.90 9.57 -5.61
N TRP A 712 1.58 10.49 -6.31
CA TRP A 712 2.63 11.31 -5.72
C TRP A 712 2.13 12.13 -4.53
N VAL A 713 1.01 12.84 -4.68
CA VAL A 713 0.38 13.61 -3.59
C VAL A 713 0.11 12.72 -2.38
N THR A 714 -0.48 11.54 -2.60
CA THR A 714 -0.85 10.62 -1.52
C THR A 714 0.38 10.10 -0.76
N ILE A 715 1.46 9.76 -1.48
CA ILE A 715 2.71 9.30 -0.87
C ILE A 715 3.39 10.44 -0.09
N MET A 716 3.37 11.66 -0.60
CA MET A 716 3.89 12.82 0.11
C MET A 716 3.13 13.06 1.42
N ILE A 717 1.80 12.98 1.39
CA ILE A 717 0.96 13.04 2.60
C ILE A 717 1.34 11.92 3.57
N ALA A 718 1.48 10.67 3.11
CA ALA A 718 1.83 9.53 3.97
C ALA A 718 3.20 9.71 4.66
N VAL A 719 4.23 10.12 3.92
CA VAL A 719 5.58 10.38 4.48
C VAL A 719 5.56 11.59 5.43
N ASN A 720 4.74 12.61 5.15
CA ASN A 720 4.59 13.76 6.03
C ASN A 720 3.90 13.41 7.35
N LEU A 721 2.84 12.60 7.31
CA LEU A 721 2.19 12.05 8.51
C LEU A 721 3.18 11.21 9.33
N GLN A 722 4.01 10.41 8.68
CA GLN A 722 5.09 9.66 9.32
C GLN A 722 6.11 10.57 10.01
N THR A 723 6.46 11.68 9.35
CA THR A 723 7.42 12.65 9.88
C THR A 723 6.88 13.37 11.10
N SER A 724 5.62 13.79 11.04
CA SER A 724 4.93 14.36 12.19
C SER A 724 4.90 13.40 13.39
N PHE A 725 4.66 12.11 13.13
CA PHE A 725 4.57 11.08 14.18
C PHE A 725 5.88 10.84 14.94
N LEU A 726 7.04 11.24 14.36
CA LEU A 726 8.37 11.18 14.97
C LEU A 726 8.83 12.50 15.59
N THR A 727 8.21 13.63 15.27
CA THR A 727 8.79 14.94 15.58
C THR A 727 8.47 15.38 17.02
N PRO A 728 9.49 15.73 17.85
CA PRO A 728 9.25 16.32 19.17
C PRO A 728 8.55 17.69 19.09
N PRO A 729 7.78 18.10 20.11
CA PRO A 729 7.65 17.47 21.43
C PRO A 729 6.56 16.40 21.52
N PHE A 730 5.70 16.27 20.49
CA PHE A 730 4.49 15.45 20.60
C PHE A 730 4.47 14.14 19.82
N GLY A 731 5.53 13.81 19.07
CA GLY A 731 5.58 12.58 18.27
C GLY A 731 5.14 11.32 19.04
N PHE A 732 3.99 10.75 18.68
CA PHE A 732 3.34 9.62 19.38
C PHE A 732 4.26 8.41 19.52
N ALA A 733 5.08 8.13 18.50
CA ALA A 733 6.08 7.07 18.56
C ALA A 733 7.05 7.26 19.74
N LEU A 734 7.40 8.50 20.07
CA LEU A 734 8.30 8.81 21.18
C LEU A 734 7.63 8.53 22.54
N PHE A 735 6.34 8.81 22.67
CA PHE A 735 5.57 8.50 23.88
C PHE A 735 5.34 6.99 24.06
N TYR A 736 5.08 6.27 22.97
CA TYR A 736 4.98 4.82 22.99
C TYR A 736 6.29 4.19 23.44
N LEU A 737 7.42 4.64 22.89
CA LEU A 737 8.75 4.19 23.32
C LEU A 737 9.03 4.58 24.78
N ARG A 738 8.67 5.80 25.18
CA ARG A 738 8.84 6.25 26.56
C ARG A 738 8.05 5.40 27.55
N GLY A 739 6.86 4.92 27.17
CA GLY A 739 6.01 4.04 27.99
C GLY A 739 6.67 2.70 28.34
N VAL A 740 7.60 2.22 27.51
CA VAL A 740 8.32 0.96 27.73
C VAL A 740 9.80 1.12 28.07
N ALA A 741 10.37 2.31 27.89
CA ALA A 741 11.77 2.58 28.16
C ALA A 741 12.10 2.49 29.67
N PRO A 742 13.25 1.89 30.05
CA PRO A 742 13.67 1.81 31.45
C PRO A 742 13.99 3.19 32.01
N LYS A 743 13.94 3.33 33.34
CA LYS A 743 14.15 4.62 34.05
C LYS A 743 15.50 5.30 33.75
N SER A 744 16.50 4.55 33.26
CA SER A 744 17.80 5.08 32.84
C SER A 744 17.74 5.91 31.55
N VAL A 745 16.71 5.74 30.72
CA VAL A 745 16.50 6.48 29.48
C VAL A 745 15.58 7.66 29.75
N THR A 746 16.10 8.88 29.61
CA THR A 746 15.31 10.10 29.80
C THR A 746 14.56 10.48 28.53
N THR A 747 13.47 11.25 28.65
CA THR A 747 12.77 11.83 27.48
C THR A 747 13.71 12.67 26.62
N GLY A 748 14.68 13.37 27.24
CA GLY A 748 15.71 14.12 26.53
C GLY A 748 16.60 13.23 25.64
N HIS A 749 16.93 12.00 26.07
CA HIS A 749 17.66 11.05 25.23
C HIS A 749 16.83 10.61 24.02
N ILE A 750 15.53 10.35 24.21
CA ILE A 750 14.61 9.97 23.12
C ILE A 750 14.50 11.10 22.10
N TYR A 751 14.30 12.35 22.56
CA TYR A 751 14.17 13.50 21.67
C TYR A 751 15.47 13.78 20.90
N ARG A 752 16.63 13.74 21.56
CA ARG A 752 17.92 13.89 20.87
C ARG A 752 18.20 12.75 19.90
N GLY A 753 17.77 11.54 20.25
CA GLY A 753 17.89 10.35 19.43
C GLY A 753 17.14 10.42 18.11
N VAL A 754 15.94 11.00 18.11
CA VAL A 754 15.08 11.03 16.90
C VAL A 754 15.39 12.18 15.93
N ILE A 755 15.94 13.32 16.42
CA ILE A 755 16.21 14.50 15.57
C ILE A 755 16.95 14.17 14.26
N PRO A 756 18.01 13.34 14.26
CA PRO A 756 18.69 12.96 13.01
C PRO A 756 17.78 12.21 12.03
N PHE A 757 16.89 11.35 12.54
CA PHE A 757 15.94 10.59 11.71
C PHE A 757 14.83 11.49 11.14
N VAL A 758 14.34 12.45 11.91
CA VAL A 758 13.44 13.51 11.40
C VAL A 758 14.14 14.30 10.30
N GLY A 759 15.41 14.67 10.49
CA GLY A 759 16.21 15.32 9.44
C GLY A 759 16.30 14.48 8.15
N ILE A 760 16.52 13.16 8.28
CA ILE A 760 16.51 12.24 7.14
C ILE A 760 15.14 12.20 6.45
N GLN A 761 14.04 12.22 7.20
CA GLN A 761 12.70 12.25 6.60
C GLN A 761 12.40 13.55 5.88
N VAL A 762 12.78 14.70 6.44
CA VAL A 762 12.61 16.00 5.78
C VAL A 762 13.45 16.05 4.50
N ILE A 763 14.68 15.53 4.52
CA ILE A 763 15.50 15.37 3.32
C ILE A 763 14.82 14.41 2.33
N GLY A 764 14.27 13.30 2.81
CA GLY A 764 13.50 12.34 2.02
C GLY A 764 12.31 13.00 1.31
N LEU A 765 11.50 13.77 2.03
CA LEU A 765 10.40 14.57 1.47
C LEU A 765 10.91 15.57 0.43
N GLY A 766 12.02 16.26 0.70
CA GLY A 766 12.66 17.16 -0.26
C GLY A 766 13.13 16.43 -1.53
N LEU A 767 13.67 15.21 -1.40
CA LEU A 767 14.07 14.39 -2.55
C LEU A 767 12.87 13.91 -3.35
N LEU A 768 11.79 13.47 -2.70
CA LEU A 768 10.55 13.07 -3.38
C LEU A 768 9.86 14.26 -4.06
N TRP A 769 10.05 15.47 -3.52
CA TRP A 769 9.62 16.72 -4.15
C TRP A 769 10.42 17.06 -5.40
N LEU A 770 11.75 16.95 -5.33
CA LEU A 770 12.63 17.25 -6.46
C LEU A 770 12.58 16.17 -7.56
N PHE A 771 12.34 14.92 -7.17
CA PHE A 771 12.32 13.76 -8.05
C PHE A 771 11.02 12.96 -7.91
N PRO A 772 9.88 13.48 -8.43
CA PRO A 772 8.59 12.79 -8.35
C PRO A 772 8.61 11.41 -9.04
N GLY A 773 9.54 11.23 -10.00
CA GLY A 773 9.79 9.96 -10.68
C GLY A 773 10.06 8.78 -9.75
N ILE A 774 10.60 9.00 -8.55
CA ILE A 774 10.84 7.92 -7.56
C ILE A 774 9.51 7.25 -7.16
N VAL A 775 8.43 8.03 -7.09
CA VAL A 775 7.10 7.56 -6.72
C VAL A 775 6.36 6.99 -7.93
N THR A 776 6.48 7.63 -9.10
CA THR A 776 5.68 7.28 -10.28
C THR A 776 6.29 6.19 -11.17
N ILE A 777 7.57 5.84 -10.99
CA ILE A 777 8.26 4.89 -11.88
C ILE A 777 7.68 3.46 -11.79
N LEU A 778 7.42 2.97 -10.58
CA LEU A 778 6.95 1.61 -10.41
C LEU A 778 5.50 1.43 -10.89
N PRO A 779 4.56 2.36 -10.61
CA PRO A 779 3.25 2.38 -11.25
C PRO A 779 3.34 2.33 -12.78
N ARG A 780 4.07 3.26 -13.40
CA ARG A 780 4.18 3.34 -14.88
C ARG A 780 4.82 2.12 -15.54
N LEU A 781 5.64 1.36 -14.82
CA LEU A 781 6.27 0.15 -15.35
C LEU A 781 5.36 -1.08 -15.27
N LEU A 782 4.43 -1.10 -14.31
CA LEU A 782 3.55 -2.26 -14.04
C LEU A 782 2.12 -2.07 -14.55
N GLY A 783 1.78 -0.88 -15.03
CA GLY A 783 0.47 -0.52 -15.57
C GLY A 783 0.48 0.91 -16.10
#